data_AF-A0A428TCZ4-F1
#
_entry.id   AF-A0A428TCZ4-F1
#
_cell.length_a   1.000
_cell.length_b   1.000
_cell.length_c   1.000
_cell.angle_alpha   90.00
_cell.angle_beta   90.00
_cell.angle_gamma   90.00
#
_symmetry.space_group_name_H-M   'P 1'
#
loop_
_entity.id
_entity.type
_entity.pdbx_description
1 polymer ?
#
loop_
_entity_poly.entity_id
_entity_poly.type
_entity_poly.pdbx_seq_one_letter_code
_entity_poly.pdbx_strand_id
1 'polypeptide(L)'
;MDWPQDGSLYDAMAPRNVFKYSEMPTTVVRLSPGLDKPTVWTMENMDDWDKWFKKEYPALDGTESGLVLILARRNGERDFPPVRQVKSDEWLEKIECHETDQPREQPTSSNKNGQRTLRILPFSQDSFHIIVNKFYVHGMIARAISRADIPAFSAAEVEMSLEDEQTHSAFVYNCRTSNAWPGDLALTATYFPHCKLTFAIMFGCPISTEKQVLQRLGKVKAEADHPLLMPGILVELERQRHVCLVDNTINELETQILEIDMLSEDLELMSTEEQARRKQAKRAAWLDTTYLRDQLSNWIVNLEKLQNHADELNHTIFKMSTTGPASAVVTGYRGPQEPPSEVFPDHCSRTPKFLSYEEPTDWIDLSEDGEKGKAYELYPLETEFCKPPSQPRQPLETDKVQDAMERAGNKIKSRLRDIIDEYHEKVRDCTMRVDGMAMATQWAQGETNLEIAIAASRDSRHMRSIAVITMIFLPGTFFAVLVGFDVVDIMTHLDLESSIVTENTSELTEKLKYPAQTTFVDPMSQHTSEKRKGNVAFKDVDEAESATGGDLPQSPKPSVTPVYAATNPIEVLGQELRQYMIVSQEKGRDYEFLPRNELDKLLSEERITEALEMALARTEATNTPDSTWKASPGYLDKRKEIVAILILIGKLERTLDFIAEGIDDNHLPFELERGPTPRRTLNRRDSDGQSTSINLFSSWGIIDLEAFDAQQWKIHVPVFGEIGNRAKTPPHWDLGKRTILPYLESSLMGEGGFGAVSKVKLHPGHYKGVKDMAEYYAVKKLTDSSEDAFREEVSSLWRFSHEEPPNLIKLLWTFSRDTDYYLVFPCAEGNLMEFWKDTAPLARTGDPDAARWVARQCLGIIDGLCMIHKDTRDAPSEGINKRHGRHGDLKPENILRFVNGGDQREGYKYGVLTISDFGLADFHDTSSKSQINTRLNKVGVSLTYRAPEYDVHEKIAQNYDIWSLACVLVEFLMWYLKGWDEVQNFSKARAAEDNHPNIKWDTFFNYVQRGDGGNRDQQCAAQAKQSVYNAFRDLYEDENASDFSNDLVKLVETKMLRLNPNSRASCTEIYAEFKKIYDACEADSNYCLGMTKRPRRRRDTGG
;
A
#
# COMPACT_ATOMS: atom_id res chain seq x y z
N MET A 1 8.44 26.98 -5.10
CA MET A 1 7.38 27.74 -5.81
C MET A 1 7.15 28.94 -4.93
N ASP A 2 7.59 30.09 -5.40
CA ASP A 2 8.19 31.03 -4.47
C ASP A 2 7.15 32.03 -3.97
N TRP A 3 7.24 32.35 -2.69
CA TRP A 3 6.31 33.26 -2.03
C TRP A 3 6.63 34.69 -2.45
N PRO A 4 5.63 35.51 -2.81
CA PRO A 4 5.77 36.95 -2.69
C PRO A 4 5.99 37.26 -1.20
N GLN A 5 7.14 37.83 -0.85
CA GLN A 5 7.41 38.31 0.51
C GLN A 5 6.70 39.65 0.80
N ASP A 6 6.05 40.23 -0.22
CA ASP A 6 5.29 41.46 -0.11
C ASP A 6 4.06 41.28 0.79
N GLY A 7 3.98 42.07 1.87
CA GLY A 7 2.82 42.16 2.79
C GLY A 7 1.57 42.79 2.18
N SER A 8 1.36 42.66 0.87
CA SER A 8 0.28 43.33 0.13
C SER A 8 -1.11 42.75 0.48
N LEU A 9 -1.99 43.62 0.95
CA LEU A 9 -3.42 43.32 1.15
C LEU A 9 -4.14 43.06 -0.19
N TYR A 10 -5.30 42.41 -0.14
CA TYR A 10 -6.08 42.09 -1.33
C TYR A 10 -6.75 43.34 -1.96
N ASP A 11 -6.41 43.66 -3.21
CA ASP A 11 -7.11 44.71 -3.95
C ASP A 11 -8.53 44.26 -4.37
N ALA A 12 -9.51 44.54 -3.50
CA ALA A 12 -10.94 44.34 -3.75
C ALA A 12 -11.50 45.25 -4.86
N MET A 13 -10.77 46.29 -5.28
CA MET A 13 -11.17 47.21 -6.35
C MET A 13 -10.50 46.89 -7.70
N ALA A 14 -9.64 45.85 -7.75
CA ALA A 14 -8.93 45.44 -8.96
C ALA A 14 -9.88 45.11 -10.14
N PRO A 15 -9.61 45.60 -11.37
CA PRO A 15 -10.47 45.39 -12.55
C PRO A 15 -10.48 43.95 -13.09
N ARG A 16 -9.86 42.99 -12.38
CA ARG A 16 -9.92 41.54 -12.64
C ARG A 16 -10.16 40.76 -11.33
N ASN A 17 -11.06 41.26 -10.50
CA ASN A 17 -11.43 40.63 -9.22
C ASN A 17 -11.89 39.17 -9.42
N VAL A 18 -11.41 38.26 -8.54
CA VAL A 18 -11.79 36.83 -8.53
C VAL A 18 -13.20 36.62 -7.98
N PHE A 19 -13.65 37.53 -7.12
CA PHE A 19 -14.91 37.48 -6.40
C PHE A 19 -16.02 38.24 -7.12
N LYS A 20 -17.26 37.82 -6.82
CA LYS A 20 -18.51 38.51 -7.09
C LYS A 20 -19.13 38.89 -5.75
N TYR A 21 -19.82 40.02 -5.71
CA TYR A 21 -20.39 40.60 -4.51
C TYR A 21 -21.91 40.43 -4.50
N SER A 22 -22.46 40.03 -3.35
CA SER A 22 -23.88 39.86 -3.09
C SER A 22 -24.09 40.14 -1.61
N GLU A 23 -24.61 41.32 -1.27
CA GLU A 23 -24.77 41.73 0.13
C GLU A 23 -25.84 40.87 0.82
N MET A 24 -25.48 40.25 1.95
CA MET A 24 -26.32 39.34 2.74
C MET A 24 -25.97 39.47 4.24
N PRO A 25 -26.85 39.02 5.17
CA PRO A 25 -26.52 38.98 6.59
C PRO A 25 -25.28 38.11 6.88
N THR A 26 -24.31 38.67 7.58
CA THR A 26 -23.03 38.01 7.94
C THR A 26 -22.77 38.06 9.44
N THR A 27 -22.22 36.99 10.00
CA THR A 27 -21.99 36.88 11.44
C THR A 27 -20.56 37.28 11.79
N VAL A 28 -20.43 38.17 12.78
CA VAL A 28 -19.15 38.56 13.41
C VAL A 28 -19.12 37.98 14.82
N VAL A 29 -18.01 37.34 15.18
CA VAL A 29 -17.79 36.70 16.48
C VAL A 29 -16.51 37.30 17.10
N ARG A 30 -16.58 37.70 18.37
CA ARG A 30 -15.42 38.13 19.16
C ARG A 30 -15.25 37.22 20.38
N LEU A 31 -14.06 36.67 20.54
CA LEU A 31 -13.63 35.86 21.68
C LEU A 31 -12.37 36.51 22.27
N SER A 32 -12.41 36.89 23.55
CA SER A 32 -11.25 37.43 24.27
C SER A 32 -11.00 36.63 25.56
N PRO A 33 -9.74 36.37 25.96
CA PRO A 33 -9.44 35.50 27.09
C PRO A 33 -10.09 35.94 28.40
N GLY A 34 -10.65 34.98 29.12
CA GLY A 34 -11.33 35.22 30.40
C GLY A 34 -12.77 35.71 30.29
N LEU A 35 -13.33 35.85 29.09
CA LEU A 35 -14.79 35.82 28.91
C LEU A 35 -15.27 34.37 28.84
N ASP A 36 -16.39 34.07 29.50
CA ASP A 36 -16.97 32.73 29.61
C ASP A 36 -17.50 32.19 28.26
N LYS A 37 -17.96 33.09 27.37
CA LYS A 37 -18.55 32.76 26.05
C LYS A 37 -18.22 33.85 25.02
N PRO A 38 -18.04 33.51 23.72
CA PRO A 38 -17.94 34.49 22.64
C PRO A 38 -19.15 35.43 22.55
N THR A 39 -18.92 36.65 22.08
CA THR A 39 -19.96 37.64 21.73
C THR A 39 -20.20 37.61 20.22
N VAL A 40 -21.46 37.77 19.80
CA VAL A 40 -21.92 37.62 18.41
C VAL A 40 -22.76 38.82 17.96
N TRP A 41 -22.56 39.22 16.70
CA TRP A 41 -23.32 40.25 15.98
C TRP A 41 -23.65 39.78 14.55
N THR A 42 -24.75 40.26 13.99
CA THR A 42 -25.09 40.17 12.57
C THR A 42 -24.89 41.53 11.89
N MET A 43 -24.19 41.55 10.76
CA MET A 43 -24.03 42.73 9.89
C MET A 43 -24.82 42.53 8.61
N GLU A 44 -25.75 43.43 8.32
CA GLU A 44 -26.63 43.36 7.13
C GLU A 44 -26.26 44.39 6.05
N ASN A 45 -25.49 45.41 6.39
CA ASN A 45 -25.25 46.59 5.57
C ASN A 45 -23.97 47.33 5.99
N MET A 46 -23.48 48.23 5.13
CA MET A 46 -22.27 49.03 5.36
C MET A 46 -22.33 49.90 6.63
N ASP A 47 -23.48 50.50 6.96
CA ASP A 47 -23.60 51.34 8.17
C ASP A 47 -23.40 50.52 9.45
N ASP A 48 -23.78 49.24 9.50
CA ASP A 48 -23.62 48.39 10.69
C ASP A 48 -22.16 47.94 10.88
N TRP A 49 -21.44 47.66 9.78
CA TRP A 49 -19.97 47.53 9.82
C TRP A 49 -19.30 48.81 10.34
N ASP A 50 -19.68 49.96 9.80
CA ASP A 50 -19.09 51.25 10.13
C ASP A 50 -19.35 51.65 11.60
N LYS A 51 -20.52 51.28 12.17
CA LYS A 51 -20.80 51.37 13.62
C LYS A 51 -19.94 50.41 14.45
N TRP A 52 -19.79 49.16 14.02
CA TRP A 52 -19.06 48.13 14.76
C TRP A 52 -17.54 48.44 14.81
N PHE A 53 -16.94 48.83 13.69
CA PHE A 53 -15.54 49.26 13.62
C PHE A 53 -15.23 50.49 14.50
N LYS A 54 -16.23 51.31 14.84
CA LYS A 54 -16.08 52.49 15.72
C LYS A 54 -16.34 52.22 17.21
N LYS A 55 -16.79 51.01 17.59
CA LYS A 55 -17.26 50.70 18.96
C LYS A 55 -16.76 49.38 19.56
N GLU A 56 -16.54 48.35 18.74
CA GLU A 56 -16.32 46.96 19.21
C GLU A 56 -15.04 46.31 18.63
N TYR A 57 -14.47 46.89 17.57
CA TYR A 57 -13.21 46.45 16.95
C TYR A 57 -12.02 46.74 17.89
N PRO A 58 -11.10 45.76 18.09
CA PRO A 58 -10.06 45.88 19.11
C PRO A 58 -8.84 46.71 18.68
N ALA A 59 -8.14 47.27 19.67
CA ALA A 59 -6.89 48.01 19.45
C ALA A 59 -5.68 47.09 19.23
N LEU A 60 -4.78 47.48 18.32
CA LEU A 60 -3.52 46.76 18.04
C LEU A 60 -2.35 47.15 18.98
N ASP A 61 -2.62 47.96 20.00
CA ASP A 61 -1.66 48.48 20.97
C ASP A 61 -1.23 47.48 22.05
N GLY A 62 -1.82 46.28 22.06
CA GLY A 62 -1.57 45.23 23.05
C GLY A 62 -2.44 45.30 24.31
N THR A 63 -3.45 46.18 24.35
CA THR A 63 -4.42 46.23 25.47
C THR A 63 -5.45 45.10 25.42
N GLU A 64 -5.68 44.49 24.25
CA GLU A 64 -6.68 43.45 24.00
C GLU A 64 -6.07 42.27 23.23
N SER A 65 -6.59 41.05 23.45
CA SER A 65 -6.13 39.82 22.79
C SER A 65 -7.28 38.84 22.46
N GLY A 66 -6.95 37.76 21.75
CA GLY A 66 -7.88 36.70 21.35
C GLY A 66 -8.19 36.68 19.85
N LEU A 67 -9.45 36.43 19.51
CA LEU A 67 -9.93 36.17 18.15
C LEU A 67 -11.09 37.08 17.75
N VAL A 68 -10.97 37.69 16.57
CA VAL A 68 -12.08 38.30 15.82
C VAL A 68 -12.31 37.47 14.56
N LEU A 69 -13.52 36.95 14.39
CA LEU A 69 -13.88 36.02 13.31
C LEU A 69 -15.11 36.50 12.55
N ILE A 70 -15.03 36.57 11.23
CA ILE A 70 -16.19 36.70 10.35
C ILE A 70 -16.56 35.32 9.80
N LEU A 71 -17.83 34.95 9.94
CA LEU A 71 -18.44 33.77 9.33
C LEU A 71 -19.24 34.23 8.11
N ALA A 72 -18.60 34.12 6.93
CA ALA A 72 -19.17 34.54 5.66
C ALA A 72 -20.04 33.43 5.07
N ARG A 73 -21.36 33.64 5.09
CA ARG A 73 -22.36 32.66 4.65
C ARG A 73 -22.30 32.37 3.14
N ARG A 74 -22.75 31.18 2.76
CA ARG A 74 -22.86 30.73 1.36
C ARG A 74 -24.07 31.40 0.69
N ASN A 75 -23.93 31.77 -0.59
CA ASN A 75 -25.04 32.35 -1.36
C ASN A 75 -26.19 31.34 -1.51
N GLY A 76 -27.41 31.76 -1.16
CA GLY A 76 -28.62 30.92 -1.19
C GLY A 76 -28.96 30.18 0.11
N GLU A 77 -28.21 30.40 1.20
CA GLU A 77 -28.63 29.99 2.55
C GLU A 77 -29.88 30.77 3.00
N ARG A 78 -30.64 30.24 3.98
CA ARG A 78 -31.79 30.96 4.56
C ARG A 78 -31.33 32.16 5.39
N ASP A 79 -32.05 33.28 5.31
CA ASP A 79 -31.91 34.38 6.26
C ASP A 79 -32.36 33.96 7.67
N PHE A 80 -31.69 34.53 8.67
CA PHE A 80 -32.02 34.39 10.10
C PHE A 80 -32.16 35.80 10.69
N PRO A 81 -33.04 36.02 11.69
CA PRO A 81 -33.26 37.34 12.25
C PRO A 81 -31.95 37.95 12.79
N PRO A 82 -31.62 39.21 12.46
CA PRO A 82 -30.34 39.82 12.81
C PRO A 82 -30.23 40.07 14.31
N VAL A 83 -29.04 39.86 14.86
CA VAL A 83 -28.80 39.97 16.30
C VAL A 83 -27.67 40.95 16.61
N ARG A 84 -27.87 41.78 17.63
CA ARG A 84 -26.94 42.85 18.03
C ARG A 84 -26.41 42.56 19.43
N GLN A 85 -25.13 42.16 19.52
CA GLN A 85 -24.36 42.01 20.77
C GLN A 85 -24.97 41.01 21.76
N VAL A 86 -25.07 39.73 21.36
CA VAL A 86 -25.48 38.62 22.25
C VAL A 86 -24.31 37.70 22.56
N LYS A 87 -24.49 36.80 23.54
CA LYS A 87 -23.56 35.68 23.76
C LYS A 87 -23.83 34.53 22.80
N SER A 88 -22.84 33.66 22.60
CA SER A 88 -22.93 32.52 21.70
C SER A 88 -24.03 31.50 22.06
N ASP A 89 -24.33 31.32 23.35
CA ASP A 89 -25.43 30.45 23.81
C ASP A 89 -26.80 30.99 23.43
N GLU A 90 -27.07 32.27 23.70
CA GLU A 90 -28.32 32.94 23.30
C GLU A 90 -28.51 32.94 21.76
N TRP A 91 -27.42 32.89 20.99
CA TRP A 91 -27.48 32.72 19.54
C TRP A 91 -27.73 31.27 19.11
N LEU A 92 -27.10 30.30 19.75
CA LEU A 92 -27.34 28.87 19.50
C LEU A 92 -28.81 28.48 19.80
N GLU A 93 -29.38 28.96 20.91
CA GLU A 93 -30.79 28.77 21.25
C GLU A 93 -31.73 29.35 20.17
N LYS A 94 -31.42 30.52 19.60
CA LYS A 94 -32.20 31.12 18.51
C LYS A 94 -32.11 30.34 17.20
N ILE A 95 -30.94 29.77 16.89
CA ILE A 95 -30.78 28.86 15.74
C ILE A 95 -31.66 27.62 15.94
N GLU A 96 -31.64 27.01 17.12
CA GLU A 96 -32.38 25.78 17.42
C GLU A 96 -33.91 25.98 17.37
N CYS A 97 -34.43 27.04 17.99
CA CYS A 97 -35.85 27.39 17.88
C CYS A 97 -36.28 27.60 16.41
N HIS A 98 -35.44 28.26 15.60
CA HIS A 98 -35.75 28.53 14.19
C HIS A 98 -35.60 27.30 13.29
N GLU A 99 -34.76 26.32 13.64
CA GLU A 99 -34.74 24.99 13.00
C GLU A 99 -36.00 24.16 13.36
N THR A 100 -36.59 24.33 14.55
CA THR A 100 -37.81 23.61 14.94
C THR A 100 -39.11 24.16 14.32
N ASP A 101 -39.21 25.47 14.10
CA ASP A 101 -40.42 26.10 13.52
C ASP A 101 -40.55 25.92 11.99
N GLN A 102 -39.49 25.53 11.29
CA GLN A 102 -39.50 25.31 9.84
C GLN A 102 -38.77 24.01 9.44
N PRO A 103 -39.48 22.87 9.35
CA PRO A 103 -38.90 21.60 8.94
C PRO A 103 -38.08 21.66 7.64
N ARG A 104 -37.06 20.80 7.54
CA ARG A 104 -36.23 20.68 6.34
C ARG A 104 -37.04 20.07 5.20
N GLU A 105 -37.31 20.86 4.17
CA GLU A 105 -37.33 20.31 2.82
C GLU A 105 -35.92 19.80 2.50
N GLN A 106 -35.79 18.56 2.05
CA GLN A 106 -34.51 18.01 1.64
C GLN A 106 -34.03 18.73 0.36
N PRO A 107 -32.76 19.16 0.27
CA PRO A 107 -32.23 19.74 -0.96
C PRO A 107 -32.31 18.68 -2.07
N THR A 108 -33.04 18.99 -3.15
CA THR A 108 -33.25 18.04 -4.24
C THR A 108 -31.94 17.70 -4.94
N SER A 109 -31.73 16.41 -5.21
CA SER A 109 -30.45 15.81 -5.61
C SER A 109 -30.10 16.03 -7.09
N SER A 110 -30.08 17.30 -7.53
CA SER A 110 -30.03 17.68 -8.95
C SER A 110 -28.98 18.75 -9.30
N ASN A 111 -27.75 18.63 -8.80
CA ASN A 111 -26.57 19.27 -9.41
C ASN A 111 -25.26 18.52 -9.11
N LYS A 112 -24.96 17.43 -9.86
CA LYS A 112 -23.64 16.76 -9.86
C LYS A 112 -22.56 17.56 -10.63
N ASN A 113 -22.45 18.87 -10.36
CA ASN A 113 -21.45 19.76 -10.96
C ASN A 113 -20.88 20.70 -9.89
N GLY A 114 -19.56 20.65 -9.69
CA GLY A 114 -18.84 21.46 -8.70
C GLY A 114 -18.83 22.96 -9.02
N GLN A 115 -19.95 23.64 -8.74
CA GLN A 115 -20.03 25.09 -8.86
C GLN A 115 -19.03 25.76 -7.91
N ARG A 116 -18.27 26.74 -8.41
CA ARG A 116 -17.30 27.50 -7.62
C ARG A 116 -17.99 28.58 -6.76
N THR A 117 -18.89 28.14 -5.88
CA THR A 117 -19.81 28.95 -5.06
C THR A 117 -19.08 29.98 -4.19
N LEU A 118 -17.93 29.63 -3.60
CA LEU A 118 -17.09 30.55 -2.80
C LEU A 118 -16.55 31.77 -3.55
N ARG A 119 -16.72 31.85 -4.87
CA ARG A 119 -16.44 33.09 -5.61
C ARG A 119 -17.53 34.13 -5.46
N ILE A 120 -18.67 33.81 -4.82
CA ILE A 120 -19.71 34.77 -4.45
C ILE A 120 -19.55 35.06 -2.96
N LEU A 121 -19.24 36.31 -2.62
CA LEU A 121 -19.04 36.76 -1.25
C LEU A 121 -20.31 37.46 -0.71
N PRO A 122 -20.66 37.26 0.58
CA PRO A 122 -21.86 37.80 1.23
C PRO A 122 -21.76 39.28 1.61
N PHE A 123 -21.03 40.08 0.83
CA PHE A 123 -20.72 41.48 1.11
C PHE A 123 -20.98 42.35 -0.14
N SER A 124 -21.23 43.64 0.06
CA SER A 124 -20.97 44.66 -0.98
C SER A 124 -19.46 44.83 -1.21
N GLN A 125 -19.07 45.37 -2.38
CA GLN A 125 -17.66 45.54 -2.73
C GLN A 125 -16.95 46.53 -1.79
N ASP A 126 -17.63 47.62 -1.42
CA ASP A 126 -17.10 48.63 -0.48
C ASP A 126 -16.95 48.08 0.93
N SER A 127 -17.96 47.37 1.46
CA SER A 127 -17.88 46.71 2.76
C SER A 127 -16.73 45.69 2.79
N PHE A 128 -16.54 44.89 1.74
CA PHE A 128 -15.43 43.95 1.68
C PHE A 128 -14.07 44.65 1.59
N HIS A 129 -13.95 45.79 0.92
CA HIS A 129 -12.70 46.56 0.90
C HIS A 129 -12.33 47.08 2.30
N ILE A 130 -13.30 47.60 3.07
CA ILE A 130 -13.07 48.00 4.48
C ILE A 130 -12.67 46.79 5.32
N ILE A 131 -13.37 45.65 5.17
CA ILE A 131 -13.03 44.41 5.88
C ILE A 131 -11.60 43.95 5.55
N VAL A 132 -11.19 43.96 4.28
CA VAL A 132 -9.81 43.59 3.89
C VAL A 132 -8.75 44.45 4.59
N ASN A 133 -8.99 45.77 4.65
CA ASN A 133 -8.06 46.71 5.29
C ASN A 133 -8.02 46.50 6.82
N LYS A 134 -9.16 46.28 7.48
CA LYS A 134 -9.25 46.09 8.94
C LYS A 134 -8.97 44.67 9.46
N PHE A 135 -9.06 43.64 8.61
CA PHE A 135 -8.70 42.26 8.94
C PHE A 135 -7.34 41.84 8.35
N TYR A 136 -6.63 42.76 7.70
CA TYR A 136 -5.31 42.55 7.09
C TYR A 136 -5.29 41.32 6.17
N VAL A 137 -6.29 41.23 5.29
CA VAL A 137 -6.51 40.09 4.41
C VAL A 137 -5.52 40.10 3.25
N HIS A 138 -4.55 39.19 3.29
CA HIS A 138 -3.49 39.07 2.29
C HIS A 138 -4.01 38.59 0.92
N GLY A 139 -3.40 39.09 -0.17
CA GLY A 139 -3.85 38.80 -1.54
C GLY A 139 -3.86 37.32 -1.97
N MET A 140 -3.17 36.44 -1.23
CA MET A 140 -3.08 35.00 -1.52
C MET A 140 -4.44 34.27 -1.43
N ILE A 141 -5.41 34.73 -0.62
CA ILE A 141 -6.71 34.05 -0.46
C ILE A 141 -7.47 33.90 -1.79
N ALA A 142 -7.36 34.89 -2.68
CA ALA A 142 -7.99 34.85 -4.01
C ALA A 142 -7.34 33.81 -4.93
N ARG A 143 -6.06 33.48 -4.74
CA ARG A 143 -5.38 32.38 -5.45
C ARG A 143 -5.82 31.02 -4.91
N ALA A 144 -6.00 30.89 -3.60
CA ALA A 144 -6.52 29.68 -2.96
C ALA A 144 -7.96 29.37 -3.40
N ILE A 145 -8.87 30.34 -3.29
CA ILE A 145 -10.28 30.18 -3.73
C ILE A 145 -10.38 30.04 -5.27
N SER A 146 -9.39 30.52 -6.02
CA SER A 146 -9.33 30.25 -7.46
C SER A 146 -9.05 28.79 -7.80
N ARG A 147 -8.17 28.11 -7.03
CA ARG A 147 -7.75 26.71 -7.20
C ARG A 147 -8.61 25.78 -6.33
N ALA A 148 -9.91 25.73 -6.63
CA ALA A 148 -10.91 25.09 -5.78
C ALA A 148 -10.80 23.56 -5.64
N ASP A 149 -10.08 22.91 -6.56
CA ASP A 149 -10.19 21.48 -6.88
C ASP A 149 -9.13 20.59 -6.18
N ILE A 150 -8.28 21.20 -5.34
CA ILE A 150 -7.25 20.55 -4.50
C ILE A 150 -7.22 21.30 -3.16
N PRO A 151 -7.18 20.62 -1.99
CA PRO A 151 -7.08 21.30 -0.71
C PRO A 151 -5.69 21.95 -0.53
N ALA A 152 -5.63 23.03 0.24
CA ALA A 152 -4.40 23.78 0.47
C ALA A 152 -4.31 24.33 1.91
N PHE A 153 -3.16 24.15 2.54
CA PHE A 153 -2.72 24.92 3.70
C PHE A 153 -1.46 25.71 3.34
N SER A 154 -1.37 26.95 3.80
CA SER A 154 -0.18 27.80 3.65
C SER A 154 -0.09 28.80 4.81
N ALA A 155 1.07 28.87 5.47
CA ALA A 155 1.40 29.88 6.47
C ALA A 155 2.68 30.64 6.08
N ALA A 156 2.73 31.93 6.37
CA ALA A 156 3.95 32.74 6.23
C ALA A 156 3.99 33.88 7.25
N GLU A 157 5.20 34.25 7.67
CA GLU A 157 5.48 35.52 8.34
C GLU A 157 5.64 36.64 7.30
N VAL A 158 5.02 37.79 7.54
CA VAL A 158 5.09 38.98 6.68
C VAL A 158 5.11 40.26 7.54
N GLU A 159 5.79 41.30 7.06
CA GLU A 159 5.68 42.64 7.64
C GLU A 159 4.40 43.32 7.12
N MET A 160 3.47 43.61 8.02
CA MET A 160 2.24 44.37 7.73
C MET A 160 2.43 45.83 8.13
N SER A 161 2.18 46.74 7.20
CA SER A 161 2.09 48.19 7.49
C SER A 161 0.73 48.52 8.10
N LEU A 162 0.72 49.14 9.28
CA LEU A 162 -0.49 49.63 9.93
C LEU A 162 -0.86 51.05 9.43
N GLU A 163 -2.04 51.53 9.82
CA GLU A 163 -2.55 52.86 9.42
C GLU A 163 -1.69 54.02 9.96
N ASP A 164 -0.89 53.78 11.01
CA ASP A 164 0.03 54.74 11.65
C ASP A 164 1.47 54.70 11.07
N GLU A 165 1.64 54.24 9.83
CA GLU A 165 2.94 54.02 9.13
C GLU A 165 3.91 53.02 9.78
N GLN A 166 3.58 52.46 10.95
CA GLN A 166 4.41 51.50 11.69
C GLN A 166 4.26 50.07 11.14
N THR A 167 5.38 49.38 10.89
CA THR A 167 5.39 47.98 10.41
C THR A 167 5.48 46.99 11.57
N HIS A 168 4.67 45.93 11.50
CA HIS A 168 4.64 44.85 12.50
C HIS A 168 4.73 43.48 11.80
N SER A 169 5.50 42.55 12.36
CA SER A 169 5.45 41.14 11.92
C SER A 169 4.07 40.55 12.23
N ALA A 170 3.51 39.84 11.25
CA ALA A 170 2.26 39.11 11.35
C ALA A 170 2.35 37.75 10.64
N PHE A 171 1.67 36.75 11.19
CA PHE A 171 1.56 35.43 10.58
C PHE A 171 0.23 35.31 9.81
N VAL A 172 0.33 35.10 8.50
CA VAL A 172 -0.81 34.94 7.60
C VAL A 172 -1.02 33.47 7.30
N TYR A 173 -2.21 32.97 7.61
CA TYR A 173 -2.69 31.62 7.35
C TYR A 173 -3.77 31.65 6.27
N ASN A 174 -3.62 30.82 5.24
CA ASN A 174 -4.69 30.54 4.28
C ASN A 174 -4.95 29.03 4.23
N CYS A 175 -6.21 28.64 4.40
CA CYS A 175 -6.65 27.24 4.34
C CYS A 175 -7.80 27.11 3.32
N ARG A 176 -7.85 26.00 2.60
CA ARG A 176 -8.88 25.69 1.60
C ARG A 176 -9.20 24.21 1.62
N THR A 177 -10.47 23.85 1.77
CA THR A 177 -10.95 22.47 1.63
C THR A 177 -11.42 22.18 0.20
N SER A 178 -11.55 20.90 -0.17
CA SER A 178 -11.78 20.50 -1.56
C SER A 178 -13.24 20.70 -2.00
N ASN A 179 -13.45 21.30 -3.19
CA ASN A 179 -14.78 21.41 -3.82
C ASN A 179 -15.27 20.11 -4.48
N ALA A 180 -14.49 19.02 -4.40
CA ALA A 180 -14.83 17.70 -4.94
C ALA A 180 -16.24 17.25 -4.51
N TRP A 181 -16.64 17.63 -3.29
CA TRP A 181 -17.97 17.39 -2.73
C TRP A 181 -18.56 18.70 -2.17
N PRO A 182 -19.89 18.80 -1.97
CA PRO A 182 -20.53 19.96 -1.34
C PRO A 182 -20.00 20.28 0.06
N GLY A 183 -20.30 21.49 0.56
CA GLY A 183 -19.89 21.93 1.90
C GLY A 183 -18.44 22.43 1.99
N ASP A 184 -17.84 22.81 0.86
CA ASP A 184 -16.45 23.26 0.76
C ASP A 184 -16.20 24.61 1.44
N LEU A 185 -15.10 24.74 2.21
CA LEU A 185 -14.79 25.92 3.01
C LEU A 185 -13.45 26.55 2.59
N ALA A 186 -13.26 27.82 2.96
CA ALA A 186 -11.97 28.48 2.94
C ALA A 186 -11.79 29.34 4.21
N LEU A 187 -10.56 29.59 4.61
CA LEU A 187 -10.20 30.41 5.77
C LEU A 187 -9.01 31.28 5.40
N THR A 188 -9.08 32.56 5.74
CA THR A 188 -7.91 33.44 5.88
C THR A 188 -7.83 33.89 7.34
N ALA A 189 -6.64 33.94 7.91
CA ALA A 189 -6.42 34.48 9.25
C ALA A 189 -5.06 35.18 9.34
N THR A 190 -5.03 36.37 9.92
CA THR A 190 -3.82 37.16 10.17
C THR A 190 -3.65 37.32 11.69
N TYR A 191 -2.52 36.86 12.21
CA TYR A 191 -2.18 36.87 13.64
C TYR A 191 -1.03 37.84 13.91
N PHE A 192 -1.19 38.69 14.93
CA PHE A 192 -0.19 39.65 15.38
C PHE A 192 0.44 39.18 16.70
N PRO A 193 1.71 38.70 16.73
CA PRO A 193 2.33 38.17 17.93
C PRO A 193 2.48 39.18 19.08
N HIS A 194 2.61 40.48 18.77
CA HIS A 194 2.86 41.52 19.77
C HIS A 194 1.64 41.83 20.65
N CYS A 195 0.43 41.69 20.13
CA CYS A 195 -0.83 41.89 20.85
C CYS A 195 -1.64 40.59 21.06
N LYS A 196 -1.22 39.47 20.44
CA LYS A 196 -1.90 38.16 20.52
C LYS A 196 -3.34 38.21 20.00
N LEU A 197 -3.57 39.02 18.96
CA LEU A 197 -4.85 39.12 18.25
C LEU A 197 -4.79 38.34 16.93
N THR A 198 -5.86 37.57 16.67
CA THR A 198 -6.12 36.91 15.38
C THR A 198 -7.34 37.55 14.72
N PHE A 199 -7.19 38.01 13.48
CA PHE A 199 -8.30 38.44 12.61
C PHE A 199 -8.54 37.37 11.56
N ALA A 200 -9.74 36.80 11.50
CA ALA A 200 -10.05 35.66 10.65
C ALA A 200 -11.36 35.85 9.86
N ILE A 201 -11.41 35.27 8.65
CA ILE A 201 -12.62 35.16 7.83
C ILE A 201 -12.74 33.73 7.32
N MET A 202 -13.81 33.04 7.71
CA MET A 202 -14.16 31.72 7.17
C MET A 202 -15.29 31.88 6.15
N PHE A 203 -15.07 31.39 4.93
CA PHE A 203 -15.96 31.53 3.79
C PHE A 203 -16.73 30.24 3.49
N GLY A 204 -18.03 30.41 3.19
CA GLY A 204 -18.92 29.33 2.74
C GLY A 204 -19.69 28.61 3.82
N CYS A 205 -19.74 29.19 5.02
CA CYS A 205 -20.36 28.61 6.20
C CYS A 205 -21.90 28.56 6.06
N PRO A 206 -22.53 27.37 5.94
CA PRO A 206 -23.96 27.24 6.23
C PRO A 206 -24.22 27.47 7.73
N ILE A 207 -25.48 27.68 8.11
CA ILE A 207 -25.85 27.89 9.53
C ILE A 207 -25.44 26.72 10.44
N SER A 208 -25.40 25.50 9.90
CA SER A 208 -24.92 24.31 10.60
C SER A 208 -23.41 24.35 10.91
N THR A 209 -22.60 24.94 10.02
CA THR A 209 -21.18 25.20 10.29
C THR A 209 -21.01 26.35 11.27
N GLU A 210 -21.82 27.41 11.18
CA GLU A 210 -21.84 28.51 12.15
C GLU A 210 -22.14 28.00 13.57
N LYS A 211 -23.21 27.21 13.74
CA LYS A 211 -23.55 26.49 14.98
C LYS A 211 -22.36 25.68 15.51
N GLN A 212 -21.76 24.86 14.65
CA GLN A 212 -20.63 23.99 14.99
C GLN A 212 -19.32 24.71 15.34
N VAL A 213 -19.06 25.89 14.78
CA VAL A 213 -17.89 26.73 15.14
C VAL A 213 -18.15 27.38 16.49
N LEU A 214 -19.35 27.93 16.71
CA LEU A 214 -19.73 28.58 17.97
C LEU A 214 -19.74 27.61 19.16
N GLN A 215 -20.24 26.38 18.98
CA GLN A 215 -20.19 25.32 20.00
C GLN A 215 -18.76 24.90 20.39
N ARG A 216 -17.79 25.03 19.47
CA ARG A 216 -16.37 24.80 19.75
C ARG A 216 -15.73 26.02 20.43
N LEU A 217 -15.92 27.22 19.90
CA LEU A 217 -15.41 28.47 20.47
C LEU A 217 -15.95 28.74 21.89
N GLY A 218 -17.19 28.34 22.20
CA GLY A 218 -17.77 28.41 23.55
C GLY A 218 -17.16 27.45 24.58
N LYS A 219 -16.16 26.64 24.21
CA LYS A 219 -15.41 25.73 25.10
C LYS A 219 -13.92 26.08 25.20
N VAL A 220 -13.44 27.03 24.38
CA VAL A 220 -12.05 27.51 24.34
C VAL A 220 -11.75 28.37 25.56
N LYS A 221 -10.56 28.22 26.17
CA LYS A 221 -10.14 29.04 27.33
C LYS A 221 -8.80 29.73 27.09
N ALA A 222 -7.69 29.06 27.35
CA ALA A 222 -6.34 29.60 27.15
C ALA A 222 -5.90 29.50 25.67
N GLU A 223 -6.56 28.62 24.91
CA GLU A 223 -6.32 28.39 23.50
C GLU A 223 -6.86 29.53 22.61
N ALA A 224 -7.56 30.52 23.18
CA ALA A 224 -8.15 31.68 22.49
C ALA A 224 -7.11 32.60 21.82
N ASP A 225 -5.90 32.71 22.39
CA ASP A 225 -4.80 33.53 21.86
C ASP A 225 -3.92 32.75 20.85
N HIS A 226 -4.20 31.47 20.59
CA HIS A 226 -3.31 30.62 19.79
C HIS A 226 -3.63 30.71 18.28
N PRO A 227 -2.66 31.06 17.40
CA PRO A 227 -2.93 31.34 15.99
C PRO A 227 -3.55 30.16 15.21
N LEU A 228 -3.19 28.93 15.57
CA LEU A 228 -3.73 27.73 14.91
C LEU A 228 -5.13 27.32 15.39
N LEU A 229 -5.80 28.08 16.25
CA LEU A 229 -7.17 27.78 16.70
C LEU A 229 -8.14 27.65 15.53
N MET A 230 -8.18 28.63 14.62
CA MET A 230 -9.09 28.61 13.48
C MET A 230 -8.71 27.58 12.39
N PRO A 231 -7.42 27.42 12.02
CA PRO A 231 -6.97 26.27 11.22
C PRO A 231 -7.38 24.92 11.83
N GLY A 232 -7.20 24.71 13.13
CA GLY A 232 -7.58 23.47 13.82
C GLY A 232 -9.09 23.20 13.81
N ILE A 233 -9.92 24.23 14.01
CA ILE A 233 -11.38 24.11 13.89
C ILE A 233 -11.79 23.72 12.45
N LEU A 234 -11.14 24.29 11.43
CA LEU A 234 -11.38 23.92 10.03
C LEU A 234 -11.00 22.46 9.74
N VAL A 235 -9.92 21.94 10.34
CA VAL A 235 -9.52 20.53 10.21
C VAL A 235 -10.55 19.58 10.80
N GLU A 236 -11.08 19.87 11.99
CA GLU A 236 -12.09 19.01 12.64
C GLU A 236 -13.44 19.03 11.88
N LEU A 237 -13.79 20.16 11.25
CA LEU A 237 -14.95 20.26 10.35
C LEU A 237 -14.76 19.42 9.07
N GLU A 238 -13.59 19.51 8.44
CA GLU A 238 -13.28 18.74 7.22
C GLU A 238 -13.15 17.24 7.51
N ARG A 239 -12.65 16.85 8.69
CA ARG A 239 -12.69 15.47 9.19
C ARG A 239 -14.11 14.92 9.25
N GLN A 240 -15.03 15.63 9.89
CA GLN A 240 -16.43 15.18 9.97
C GLN A 240 -17.09 15.07 8.60
N ARG A 241 -16.69 15.92 7.64
CA ARG A 241 -17.11 15.82 6.23
C ARG A 241 -16.54 14.57 5.55
N HIS A 242 -15.24 14.32 5.66
CA HIS A 242 -14.58 13.18 5.01
C HIS A 242 -14.97 11.82 5.58
N VAL A 243 -15.12 11.65 6.90
CA VAL A 243 -15.55 10.38 7.50
C VAL A 243 -16.91 9.95 6.91
N CYS A 244 -17.87 10.87 6.87
CA CYS A 244 -19.19 10.63 6.26
C CYS A 244 -19.09 10.30 4.75
N LEU A 245 -18.19 10.94 4.00
CA LEU A 245 -17.99 10.63 2.58
C LEU A 245 -17.36 9.25 2.35
N VAL A 246 -16.38 8.86 3.16
CA VAL A 246 -15.75 7.53 3.09
C VAL A 246 -16.76 6.45 3.44
N ASP A 247 -17.47 6.59 4.56
CA ASP A 247 -18.40 5.56 5.02
C ASP A 247 -19.57 5.36 4.03
N ASN A 248 -20.08 6.44 3.42
CA ASN A 248 -21.10 6.33 2.36
C ASN A 248 -20.56 5.66 1.08
N THR A 249 -19.39 6.06 0.58
CA THR A 249 -18.82 5.47 -0.65
C THR A 249 -18.37 4.02 -0.45
N ILE A 250 -17.94 3.65 0.76
CA ILE A 250 -17.71 2.26 1.16
C ILE A 250 -19.02 1.46 1.10
N ASN A 251 -20.11 1.96 1.67
CA ASN A 251 -21.41 1.26 1.63
C ASN A 251 -21.93 1.10 0.18
N GLU A 252 -21.75 2.10 -0.68
CA GLU A 252 -22.09 2.00 -2.11
C GLU A 252 -21.23 0.95 -2.85
N LEU A 253 -19.93 0.88 -2.56
CA LEU A 253 -19.03 -0.15 -3.10
C LEU A 253 -19.38 -1.56 -2.60
N GLU A 254 -19.58 -1.74 -1.29
CA GLU A 254 -19.89 -3.06 -0.72
C GLU A 254 -21.23 -3.57 -1.26
N THR A 255 -22.20 -2.69 -1.51
CA THR A 255 -23.43 -3.02 -2.25
C THR A 255 -23.13 -3.47 -3.70
N GLN A 256 -22.26 -2.75 -4.43
CA GLN A 256 -21.87 -3.11 -5.81
C GLN A 256 -21.03 -4.41 -5.91
N ILE A 257 -20.33 -4.79 -4.83
CA ILE A 257 -19.56 -6.04 -4.71
C ILE A 257 -20.49 -7.22 -4.36
N LEU A 258 -21.45 -7.03 -3.45
CA LEU A 258 -22.47 -8.04 -3.16
C LEU A 258 -23.38 -8.31 -4.39
N GLU A 259 -23.59 -7.31 -5.26
CA GLU A 259 -24.20 -7.48 -6.60
C GLU A 259 -23.33 -8.28 -7.61
N ILE A 260 -22.10 -8.66 -7.27
CA ILE A 260 -21.27 -9.61 -8.05
C ILE A 260 -21.55 -11.04 -7.57
N ASP A 261 -21.33 -11.30 -6.27
CA ASP A 261 -21.39 -12.65 -5.71
C ASP A 261 -22.79 -13.28 -5.74
N MET A 262 -23.85 -12.46 -5.67
CA MET A 262 -25.25 -12.93 -5.61
C MET A 262 -25.86 -13.40 -6.94
N LEU A 263 -25.20 -13.18 -8.09
CA LEU A 263 -25.83 -13.30 -9.42
C LEU A 263 -24.99 -14.03 -10.48
N SER A 264 -24.02 -14.86 -10.07
CA SER A 264 -23.26 -15.72 -10.99
C SER A 264 -24.13 -16.78 -11.71
N GLU A 265 -25.25 -17.18 -11.13
CA GLU A 265 -26.18 -18.17 -11.73
C GLU A 265 -27.20 -17.57 -12.73
N ASP A 266 -27.42 -16.24 -12.73
CA ASP A 266 -28.53 -15.59 -13.46
C ASP A 266 -28.07 -14.77 -14.69
N LEU A 267 -26.76 -14.73 -14.98
CA LEU A 267 -26.16 -13.79 -15.92
C LEU A 267 -26.60 -13.99 -17.39
N GLU A 268 -26.99 -15.21 -17.76
CA GLU A 268 -27.44 -15.59 -19.12
C GLU A 268 -28.82 -15.03 -19.50
N LEU A 269 -29.66 -14.68 -18.52
CA LEU A 269 -31.03 -14.20 -18.76
C LEU A 269 -31.16 -12.67 -18.87
N MET A 270 -30.07 -11.93 -18.63
CA MET A 270 -30.08 -10.47 -18.56
C MET A 270 -29.89 -9.77 -19.93
N SER A 271 -30.57 -8.64 -20.13
CA SER A 271 -30.40 -7.83 -21.35
C SER A 271 -29.03 -7.16 -21.42
N THR A 272 -28.53 -6.98 -22.65
CA THR A 272 -27.23 -6.33 -22.92
C THR A 272 -27.19 -4.89 -22.45
N GLU A 273 -28.32 -4.17 -22.44
CA GLU A 273 -28.43 -2.81 -21.92
C GLU A 273 -28.25 -2.75 -20.40
N GLU A 274 -28.85 -3.67 -19.65
CA GLU A 274 -28.71 -3.73 -18.20
C GLU A 274 -27.29 -4.18 -17.80
N GLN A 275 -26.70 -5.15 -18.53
CA GLN A 275 -25.29 -5.50 -18.36
C GLN A 275 -24.37 -4.30 -18.61
N ALA A 276 -24.64 -3.49 -19.64
CA ALA A 276 -23.87 -2.28 -19.92
C ALA A 276 -24.04 -1.21 -18.81
N ARG A 277 -25.27 -0.99 -18.33
CA ARG A 277 -25.56 -0.07 -17.22
C ARG A 277 -24.82 -0.46 -15.94
N ARG A 278 -24.81 -1.74 -15.57
CA ARG A 278 -24.06 -2.24 -14.39
C ARG A 278 -22.55 -2.14 -14.58
N LYS A 279 -22.03 -2.47 -15.77
CA LYS A 279 -20.60 -2.27 -16.10
C LYS A 279 -20.18 -0.79 -16.05
N GLN A 280 -21.08 0.13 -16.37
CA GLN A 280 -20.86 1.58 -16.20
C GLN A 280 -20.92 2.02 -14.74
N ALA A 281 -21.87 1.51 -13.95
CA ALA A 281 -21.99 1.82 -12.52
C ALA A 281 -20.74 1.39 -11.72
N LYS A 282 -20.27 0.16 -11.92
CA LYS A 282 -19.04 -0.36 -11.30
C LYS A 282 -17.81 0.48 -11.64
N ARG A 283 -17.68 0.93 -12.90
CA ARG A 283 -16.60 1.84 -13.32
C ARG A 283 -16.71 3.23 -12.69
N ALA A 284 -17.92 3.75 -12.50
CA ALA A 284 -18.12 5.03 -11.82
C ALA A 284 -17.70 4.93 -10.34
N ALA A 285 -18.21 3.94 -9.60
CA ALA A 285 -17.85 3.72 -8.20
C ALA A 285 -16.33 3.49 -8.01
N TRP A 286 -15.68 2.76 -8.90
CA TRP A 286 -14.21 2.60 -8.89
C TRP A 286 -13.46 3.94 -9.04
N LEU A 287 -13.88 4.77 -10.00
CA LEU A 287 -13.29 6.08 -10.23
C LEU A 287 -13.54 7.04 -9.07
N ASP A 288 -14.77 7.06 -8.53
CA ASP A 288 -15.18 7.93 -7.43
C ASP A 288 -14.42 7.58 -6.13
N THR A 289 -14.22 6.29 -5.82
CA THR A 289 -13.43 5.86 -4.65
C THR A 289 -11.92 6.08 -4.85
N THR A 290 -11.39 5.86 -6.05
CA THR A 290 -9.98 6.17 -6.37
C THR A 290 -9.71 7.66 -6.22
N TYR A 291 -10.62 8.51 -6.72
CA TYR A 291 -10.56 9.96 -6.59
C TYR A 291 -10.69 10.44 -5.13
N LEU A 292 -11.56 9.80 -4.34
CA LEU A 292 -11.66 10.04 -2.90
C LEU A 292 -10.35 9.72 -2.18
N ARG A 293 -9.78 8.52 -2.37
CA ARG A 293 -8.48 8.13 -1.81
C ARG A 293 -7.40 9.17 -2.11
N ASP A 294 -7.31 9.61 -3.37
CA ASP A 294 -6.29 10.56 -3.80
C ASP A 294 -6.51 11.96 -3.20
N GLN A 295 -7.75 12.42 -3.05
CA GLN A 295 -8.09 13.67 -2.35
C GLN A 295 -7.76 13.60 -0.84
N LEU A 296 -8.02 12.47 -0.17
CA LEU A 296 -7.64 12.24 1.23
C LEU A 296 -6.11 12.26 1.42
N SER A 297 -5.36 11.60 0.53
CA SER A 297 -3.89 11.64 0.52
C SER A 297 -3.34 13.07 0.33
N ASN A 298 -3.97 13.86 -0.56
CA ASN A 298 -3.65 15.28 -0.70
C ASN A 298 -4.01 16.12 0.54
N TRP A 299 -4.99 15.69 1.34
CA TRP A 299 -5.33 16.35 2.61
C TRP A 299 -4.32 16.05 3.72
N ILE A 300 -3.86 14.79 3.86
CA ILE A 300 -2.78 14.41 4.81
C ILE A 300 -1.55 15.31 4.61
N VAL A 301 -1.10 15.49 3.36
CA VAL A 301 0.04 16.37 2.99
C VAL A 301 -0.20 17.86 3.31
N ASN A 302 -1.41 18.29 3.65
CA ASN A 302 -1.69 19.63 4.19
C ASN A 302 -1.80 19.63 5.73
N LEU A 303 -2.24 18.54 6.35
CA LEU A 303 -2.21 18.35 7.81
C LEU A 303 -0.78 18.25 8.35
N GLU A 304 0.11 17.52 7.66
CA GLU A 304 1.54 17.44 7.97
C GLU A 304 2.19 18.82 8.04
N LYS A 305 1.92 19.69 7.05
CA LYS A 305 2.41 21.08 7.02
C LYS A 305 1.89 21.90 8.21
N LEU A 306 0.63 21.71 8.59
CA LEU A 306 0.03 22.37 9.75
C LEU A 306 0.62 21.85 11.07
N GLN A 307 0.93 20.56 11.17
CA GLN A 307 1.62 19.96 12.32
C GLN A 307 3.06 20.48 12.44
N ASN A 308 3.81 20.52 11.33
CA ASN A 308 5.16 21.07 11.29
C ASN A 308 5.18 22.57 11.65
N HIS A 309 4.20 23.34 11.19
CA HIS A 309 4.04 24.75 11.59
C HIS A 309 3.68 24.89 13.08
N ALA A 310 2.91 23.97 13.66
CA ALA A 310 2.65 23.97 15.10
C ALA A 310 3.93 23.75 15.93
N ASP A 311 4.85 22.89 15.46
CA ASP A 311 6.18 22.73 16.05
C ASP A 311 7.06 23.97 15.87
N GLU A 312 7.05 24.57 14.69
CA GLU A 312 7.80 25.80 14.42
C GLU A 312 7.39 26.92 15.39
N LEU A 313 6.09 27.12 15.61
CA LEU A 313 5.57 28.09 16.59
C LEU A 313 6.02 27.77 18.03
N ASN A 314 5.95 26.50 18.44
CA ASN A 314 6.39 26.04 19.77
C ASN A 314 7.90 26.23 20.00
N HIS A 315 8.71 26.20 18.94
CA HIS A 315 10.17 26.28 19.05
C HIS A 315 10.74 27.69 18.77
N THR A 316 10.05 28.52 17.99
CA THR A 316 10.50 29.88 17.65
C THR A 316 9.84 30.95 18.53
N ILE A 317 8.52 31.09 18.47
CA ILE A 317 7.77 32.15 19.16
C ILE A 317 7.63 31.86 20.65
N PHE A 318 7.25 30.62 21.00
CA PHE A 318 6.86 30.31 22.38
C PHE A 318 8.03 29.95 23.31
N LYS A 319 9.30 29.92 22.84
CA LYS A 319 10.46 29.52 23.67
C LYS A 319 11.47 30.60 24.08
N MET A 320 11.31 31.86 23.68
CA MET A 320 12.30 32.90 24.00
C MET A 320 12.18 33.52 25.40
N SER A 321 12.92 32.96 26.39
CA SER A 321 13.50 33.77 27.48
C SER A 321 14.75 33.14 28.14
N THR A 322 15.96 33.54 27.70
CA THR A 322 17.16 33.49 28.56
C THR A 322 18.32 34.37 28.05
N THR A 323 18.47 35.56 28.65
CA THR A 323 19.72 36.37 28.79
C THR A 323 20.63 36.62 27.58
N GLY A 324 20.66 37.86 27.07
CA GLY A 324 21.79 38.40 26.29
C GLY A 324 21.42 39.61 25.40
N PRO A 325 22.26 40.66 25.30
CA PRO A 325 22.01 41.80 24.41
C PRO A 325 22.37 41.51 22.93
N ALA A 326 21.71 42.24 22.03
CA ALA A 326 21.63 41.92 20.60
C ALA A 326 22.93 42.02 19.79
N SER A 327 23.09 41.10 18.82
CA SER A 327 23.70 41.39 17.51
C SER A 327 23.40 40.31 16.45
N ALA A 328 23.60 40.67 15.18
CA ALA A 328 23.76 39.83 13.99
C ALA A 328 22.56 38.99 13.47
N VAL A 329 22.08 39.38 12.28
CA VAL A 329 21.21 38.59 11.38
C VAL A 329 22.00 37.45 10.74
N VAL A 330 21.36 36.28 10.57
CA VAL A 330 21.70 35.32 9.50
C VAL A 330 20.41 34.86 8.82
N THR A 331 20.25 35.20 7.55
CA THR A 331 19.21 34.67 6.67
C THR A 331 19.66 33.36 6.04
N GLY A 332 18.76 32.38 5.91
CA GLY A 332 19.00 31.19 5.07
C GLY A 332 18.20 29.96 5.48
N TYR A 333 17.47 29.39 4.52
CA TYR A 333 16.99 28.01 4.61
C TYR A 333 18.19 27.07 4.77
N ARG A 334 18.25 26.30 5.86
CA ARG A 334 19.18 25.18 6.01
C ARG A 334 18.38 23.88 5.82
N GLY A 335 18.79 23.07 4.84
CA GLY A 335 18.23 21.73 4.64
C GLY A 335 18.66 20.75 5.74
N PRO A 336 18.18 19.50 5.70
CA PRO A 336 18.54 18.49 6.70
C PRO A 336 20.06 18.31 6.82
N GLN A 337 20.55 18.14 8.04
CA GLN A 337 21.89 17.67 8.32
C GLN A 337 21.82 16.40 9.17
N GLU A 338 22.75 15.49 8.90
CA GLU A 338 22.91 14.21 9.60
C GLU A 338 23.41 14.40 11.04
N PRO A 339 23.14 13.45 11.95
CA PRO A 339 23.59 13.52 13.34
C PRO A 339 25.10 13.19 13.46
N PRO A 340 25.85 13.87 14.36
CA PRO A 340 27.21 13.49 14.68
C PRO A 340 27.28 12.24 15.59
N SER A 341 28.33 11.44 15.43
CA SER A 341 28.55 10.15 16.10
C SER A 341 28.98 10.25 17.58
N GLU A 342 28.93 9.12 18.28
CA GLU A 342 29.12 8.98 19.73
C GLU A 342 30.53 9.32 20.26
N VAL A 343 30.58 9.79 21.52
CA VAL A 343 31.72 9.59 22.44
C VAL A 343 31.18 9.35 23.86
N PHE A 344 31.38 8.14 24.40
CA PHE A 344 31.10 7.82 25.80
C PHE A 344 32.21 8.30 26.76
N PRO A 345 31.82 8.67 27.99
CA PRO A 345 32.60 8.24 29.16
C PRO A 345 31.71 7.67 30.29
N ASP A 346 32.18 6.58 30.90
CA ASP A 346 31.61 5.99 32.11
C ASP A 346 31.65 6.95 33.33
N HIS A 347 30.58 6.96 34.13
CA HIS A 347 30.60 6.31 35.44
C HIS A 347 29.29 6.43 36.27
N CYS A 348 28.67 5.27 36.50
CA CYS A 348 28.20 4.77 37.81
C CYS A 348 27.22 5.60 38.69
N SER A 349 25.99 5.07 38.75
CA SER A 349 25.13 5.00 39.95
C SER A 349 24.47 6.27 40.54
N ARG A 350 23.14 6.36 40.34
CA ARG A 350 22.18 6.69 41.42
C ARG A 350 20.76 6.29 41.00
N THR A 351 20.09 5.50 41.83
CA THR A 351 18.69 5.08 41.63
C THR A 351 17.71 6.22 41.94
N PRO A 352 16.85 6.63 41.00
CA PRO A 352 15.63 7.37 41.32
C PRO A 352 14.65 6.45 42.06
N LYS A 353 13.78 7.00 42.90
CA LYS A 353 12.70 6.26 43.56
C LYS A 353 11.45 6.24 42.68
N PHE A 354 10.60 5.24 42.89
CA PHE A 354 9.20 5.28 42.48
C PHE A 354 8.54 6.61 42.87
N LEU A 355 7.93 7.26 41.88
CA LEU A 355 6.87 8.24 42.03
C LEU A 355 5.80 7.86 41.01
N SER A 356 4.57 7.64 41.49
CA SER A 356 3.45 7.25 40.65
C SER A 356 3.04 8.41 39.74
N TYR A 357 3.02 8.16 38.43
CA TYR A 357 2.24 8.98 37.51
C TYR A 357 0.76 8.63 37.74
N GLU A 358 -0.03 9.62 38.16
CA GLU A 358 -1.48 9.60 37.99
C GLU A 358 -1.78 10.29 36.64
N GLU A 359 -2.63 9.68 35.82
CA GLU A 359 -3.01 10.24 34.53
C GLU A 359 -4.07 11.34 34.71
N PRO A 360 -3.87 12.54 34.13
CA PRO A 360 -4.94 13.51 33.95
C PRO A 360 -5.61 13.29 32.58
N THR A 361 -6.36 12.18 32.46
CA THR A 361 -7.31 11.99 31.36
C THR A 361 -8.51 12.90 31.56
N ASP A 362 -8.56 14.03 30.87
CA ASP A 362 -9.78 14.84 30.72
C ASP A 362 -9.71 15.71 29.45
N TRP A 363 -9.88 15.06 28.30
CA TRP A 363 -10.41 15.73 27.10
C TRP A 363 -11.88 15.34 26.97
N ILE A 364 -12.75 16.33 26.86
CA ILE A 364 -14.19 16.11 26.79
C ILE A 364 -14.53 15.61 25.37
N ASP A 365 -14.79 14.31 25.24
CA ASP A 365 -15.45 13.75 24.07
C ASP A 365 -16.91 14.24 24.02
N LEU A 366 -17.41 14.46 22.81
CA LEU A 366 -18.62 15.26 22.54
C LEU A 366 -19.49 14.66 21.42
N SER A 367 -19.34 13.37 21.12
CA SER A 367 -20.21 12.63 20.20
C SER A 367 -21.32 11.82 20.92
N GLU A 368 -22.12 12.48 21.77
CA GLU A 368 -23.36 11.91 22.31
C GLU A 368 -24.55 12.85 22.12
N ASP A 369 -25.51 12.43 21.28
CA ASP A 369 -26.89 12.92 21.29
C ASP A 369 -27.64 12.21 22.43
N GLY A 370 -28.13 12.95 23.44
CA GLY A 370 -28.46 12.38 24.75
C GLY A 370 -29.93 12.06 25.04
N GLU A 371 -30.18 11.04 25.87
CA GLU A 371 -31.46 10.82 26.57
C GLU A 371 -31.32 10.49 28.08
N LYS A 372 -31.85 11.40 28.92
CA LYS A 372 -32.61 11.12 30.16
C LYS A 372 -32.06 10.14 31.23
N GLY A 373 -30.98 10.56 31.89
CA GLY A 373 -30.95 10.99 33.31
C GLY A 373 -31.61 10.19 34.46
N LYS A 374 -30.93 10.20 35.63
CA LYS A 374 -31.48 10.15 36.99
C LYS A 374 -30.50 10.80 37.99
N ALA A 375 -30.98 11.25 39.15
CA ALA A 375 -30.23 12.15 40.03
C ALA A 375 -30.16 11.69 41.50
N TYR A 376 -28.99 11.91 42.12
CA TYR A 376 -28.67 11.87 43.55
C TYR A 376 -27.41 12.74 43.76
N GLU A 377 -27.16 13.46 44.85
CA GLU A 377 -28.05 14.15 45.80
C GLU A 377 -27.19 15.27 46.46
N LEU A 378 -27.76 16.43 46.84
CA LEU A 378 -26.97 17.50 47.50
C LEU A 378 -26.73 17.19 48.98
N TYR A 379 -25.68 17.79 49.59
CA TYR A 379 -25.80 18.64 50.79
C TYR A 379 -24.47 19.41 51.07
N PRO A 380 -24.43 20.45 51.93
CA PRO A 380 -23.81 21.72 51.54
C PRO A 380 -22.73 22.24 52.51
N LEU A 381 -22.12 23.39 52.18
CA LEU A 381 -21.61 24.33 53.19
C LEU A 381 -21.59 25.79 52.67
N GLU A 382 -22.61 26.51 53.14
CA GLU A 382 -22.76 27.94 53.48
C GLU A 382 -22.00 29.07 52.76
N THR A 383 -22.72 30.19 52.64
CA THR A 383 -22.32 31.46 52.03
C THR A 383 -21.48 32.36 52.95
N GLU A 384 -20.59 33.17 52.37
CA GLU A 384 -20.40 34.56 52.81
C GLU A 384 -20.45 35.54 51.63
N PHE A 385 -21.05 36.71 51.86
CA PHE A 385 -21.10 37.83 50.93
C PHE A 385 -19.91 38.78 51.16
N CYS A 386 -19.19 39.17 50.10
CA CYS A 386 -18.43 40.43 50.15
C CYS A 386 -18.32 41.14 48.79
N LYS A 387 -17.88 42.40 48.83
CA LYS A 387 -18.04 43.40 47.76
C LYS A 387 -16.95 43.35 46.68
N PRO A 388 -17.21 43.86 45.46
CA PRO A 388 -16.25 43.78 44.35
C PRO A 388 -15.00 44.66 44.57
N PRO A 389 -13.80 44.16 44.24
CA PRO A 389 -12.58 44.97 44.26
C PRO A 389 -12.44 45.79 42.98
N SER A 390 -12.78 47.07 43.04
CA SER A 390 -12.45 48.03 41.98
C SER A 390 -10.96 48.42 42.04
N GLN A 391 -10.09 47.63 41.41
CA GLN A 391 -8.67 47.94 41.20
C GLN A 391 -8.24 47.59 39.76
N PRO A 392 -7.28 48.33 39.16
CA PRO A 392 -6.74 48.00 37.84
C PRO A 392 -5.97 46.67 37.88
N ARG A 393 -6.02 45.92 36.78
CA ARG A 393 -5.27 44.65 36.64
C ARG A 393 -3.77 44.89 36.85
N GLN A 394 -3.15 44.16 37.76
CA GLN A 394 -1.70 43.98 37.73
C GLN A 394 -1.31 43.12 36.50
N PRO A 395 -0.15 43.35 35.87
CA PRO A 395 0.31 42.48 34.79
C PRO A 395 0.49 41.05 35.30
N LEU A 396 0.00 40.06 34.55
CA LEU A 396 0.40 38.67 34.77
C LEU A 396 1.87 38.51 34.37
N GLU A 397 2.58 37.65 35.10
CA GLU A 397 3.95 37.25 34.76
C GLU A 397 3.98 36.62 33.36
N THR A 398 4.87 37.13 32.50
CA THR A 398 4.97 36.77 31.07
C THR A 398 5.02 35.26 30.84
N ASP A 399 5.80 34.60 31.67
CA ASP A 399 6.22 33.21 31.52
C ASP A 399 5.00 32.27 31.64
N LYS A 400 4.05 32.57 32.53
CA LYS A 400 2.81 31.78 32.73
C LYS A 400 1.88 31.80 31.51
N VAL A 401 1.92 32.88 30.71
CA VAL A 401 1.15 32.99 29.47
C VAL A 401 1.89 32.30 28.32
N GLN A 402 3.22 32.41 28.30
CA GLN A 402 4.10 31.69 27.37
C GLN A 402 3.89 30.16 27.48
N ASP A 403 3.95 29.63 28.71
CA ASP A 403 3.67 28.22 29.03
C ASP A 403 2.27 27.78 28.54
N ALA A 404 1.28 28.67 28.61
CA ALA A 404 -0.09 28.36 28.19
C ALA A 404 -0.20 28.23 26.66
N MET A 405 0.57 29.03 25.92
CA MET A 405 0.67 28.94 24.46
C MET A 405 1.43 27.69 24.02
N GLU A 406 2.57 27.35 24.64
CA GLU A 406 3.28 26.08 24.34
C GLU A 406 2.41 24.85 24.66
N ARG A 407 1.64 24.88 25.76
CA ARG A 407 0.65 23.83 26.05
C ARG A 407 -0.45 23.76 24.98
N ALA A 408 -0.98 24.90 24.53
CA ALA A 408 -2.00 24.94 23.47
C ALA A 408 -1.47 24.42 22.12
N GLY A 409 -0.26 24.80 21.73
CA GLY A 409 0.40 24.33 20.52
C GLY A 409 0.67 22.82 20.55
N ASN A 410 1.21 22.29 21.66
CA ASN A 410 1.41 20.85 21.83
C ASN A 410 0.11 20.05 21.83
N LYS A 411 -0.97 20.57 22.45
CA LYS A 411 -2.32 19.98 22.38
C LYS A 411 -2.81 19.87 20.93
N ILE A 412 -2.72 20.97 20.16
CA ILE A 412 -3.13 21.02 18.76
C ILE A 412 -2.28 20.07 17.91
N LYS A 413 -0.96 20.03 18.12
CA LYS A 413 -0.06 19.09 17.44
C LYS A 413 -0.46 17.63 17.69
N SER A 414 -0.77 17.26 18.93
CA SER A 414 -1.20 15.89 19.25
C SER A 414 -2.49 15.56 18.52
N ARG A 415 -3.52 16.41 18.62
CA ARG A 415 -4.79 16.18 17.92
C ARG A 415 -4.63 16.09 16.40
N LEU A 416 -3.72 16.88 15.82
CA LEU A 416 -3.40 16.78 14.38
C LEU A 416 -2.75 15.44 14.03
N ARG A 417 -1.94 14.83 14.91
CA ARG A 417 -1.40 13.48 14.70
C ARG A 417 -2.53 12.44 14.73
N ASP A 418 -3.36 12.46 15.77
CA ASP A 418 -4.47 11.51 15.91
C ASP A 418 -5.39 11.53 14.67
N ILE A 419 -5.62 12.72 14.10
CA ILE A 419 -6.40 12.91 12.87
C ILE A 419 -5.64 12.40 11.62
N ILE A 420 -4.33 12.62 11.52
CA ILE A 420 -3.51 12.08 10.42
C ILE A 420 -3.53 10.54 10.42
N ASP A 421 -3.38 9.92 11.60
CA ASP A 421 -3.41 8.46 11.76
C ASP A 421 -4.78 7.87 11.37
N GLU A 422 -5.88 8.54 11.75
CA GLU A 422 -7.25 8.20 11.31
C GLU A 422 -7.42 8.33 9.78
N TYR A 423 -6.86 9.37 9.16
CA TYR A 423 -6.85 9.48 7.69
C TYR A 423 -6.00 8.40 7.01
N HIS A 424 -4.90 7.94 7.62
CA HIS A 424 -4.13 6.80 7.10
C HIS A 424 -4.93 5.48 7.19
N GLU A 425 -5.71 5.24 8.25
CA GLU A 425 -6.64 4.10 8.29
C GLU A 425 -7.70 4.19 7.18
N LYS A 426 -8.34 5.36 7.01
CA LYS A 426 -9.36 5.57 5.96
C LYS A 426 -8.79 5.49 4.53
N VAL A 427 -7.57 5.94 4.27
CA VAL A 427 -6.89 5.76 2.98
C VAL A 427 -6.57 4.29 2.71
N ARG A 428 -6.18 3.52 3.74
CA ARG A 428 -5.97 2.06 3.64
C ARG A 428 -7.29 1.33 3.34
N ASP A 429 -8.38 1.69 4.03
CA ASP A 429 -9.74 1.17 3.81
C ASP A 429 -10.23 1.36 2.36
N CYS A 430 -10.01 2.55 1.78
CA CYS A 430 -10.33 2.84 0.38
C CYS A 430 -9.44 2.03 -0.58
N THR A 431 -8.14 1.90 -0.27
CA THR A 431 -7.17 1.18 -1.12
C THR A 431 -7.54 -0.30 -1.21
N MET A 432 -7.73 -0.97 -0.07
CA MET A 432 -8.12 -2.39 -0.03
C MET A 432 -9.40 -2.70 -0.82
N ARG A 433 -10.37 -1.78 -0.85
CA ARG A 433 -11.63 -1.94 -1.59
C ARG A 433 -11.48 -1.65 -3.09
N VAL A 434 -10.66 -0.67 -3.46
CA VAL A 434 -10.28 -0.39 -4.86
C VAL A 434 -9.56 -1.59 -5.47
N ASP A 435 -8.64 -2.20 -4.73
CA ASP A 435 -7.87 -3.36 -5.18
C ASP A 435 -8.72 -4.64 -5.18
N GLY A 436 -9.54 -4.86 -4.15
CA GLY A 436 -10.50 -5.96 -4.10
C GLY A 436 -11.51 -5.95 -5.26
N MET A 437 -12.05 -4.78 -5.63
CA MET A 437 -12.93 -4.66 -6.80
C MET A 437 -12.17 -4.78 -8.12
N ALA A 438 -10.89 -4.39 -8.19
CA ALA A 438 -10.05 -4.64 -9.35
C ALA A 438 -9.81 -6.17 -9.54
N MET A 439 -9.52 -6.90 -8.46
CA MET A 439 -9.40 -8.36 -8.46
C MET A 439 -10.72 -9.04 -8.88
N ALA A 440 -11.86 -8.68 -8.27
CA ALA A 440 -13.17 -9.23 -8.63
C ALA A 440 -13.54 -8.95 -10.09
N THR A 441 -13.20 -7.76 -10.62
CA THR A 441 -13.39 -7.43 -12.03
C THR A 441 -12.48 -8.27 -12.93
N GLN A 442 -11.22 -8.49 -12.55
CA GLN A 442 -10.29 -9.35 -13.30
C GLN A 442 -10.71 -10.82 -13.28
N TRP A 443 -11.27 -11.33 -12.18
CA TRP A 443 -11.78 -12.70 -12.09
C TRP A 443 -12.95 -12.93 -13.05
N ALA A 444 -13.99 -12.08 -13.02
CA ALA A 444 -15.12 -12.17 -13.96
C ALA A 444 -14.70 -11.96 -15.44
N GLN A 445 -13.67 -11.15 -15.68
CA GLN A 445 -13.06 -10.99 -17.01
C GLN A 445 -12.22 -12.23 -17.41
N GLY A 446 -11.64 -12.95 -16.44
CA GLY A 446 -10.91 -14.20 -16.63
C GLY A 446 -11.82 -15.38 -16.95
N GLU A 447 -12.92 -15.53 -16.23
CA GLU A 447 -13.93 -16.58 -16.47
C GLU A 447 -14.52 -16.46 -17.87
N THR A 448 -15.00 -15.27 -18.27
CA THR A 448 -15.53 -15.04 -19.62
C THR A 448 -14.49 -15.25 -20.73
N ASN A 449 -13.21 -14.93 -20.50
CA ASN A 449 -12.13 -15.26 -21.43
C ASN A 449 -11.86 -16.79 -21.50
N LEU A 450 -11.96 -17.51 -20.38
CA LEU A 450 -11.81 -18.95 -20.29
C LEU A 450 -12.96 -19.68 -21.00
N GLU A 451 -14.20 -19.21 -20.85
CA GLU A 451 -15.36 -19.72 -21.60
C GLU A 451 -15.20 -19.54 -23.11
N ILE A 452 -14.76 -18.35 -23.55
CA ILE A 452 -14.47 -18.07 -24.97
C ILE A 452 -13.36 -18.99 -25.49
N ALA A 453 -12.31 -19.24 -24.70
CA ALA A 453 -11.25 -20.19 -25.06
C ALA A 453 -11.75 -21.65 -25.11
N ILE A 454 -12.63 -22.05 -24.19
CA ILE A 454 -13.25 -23.38 -24.17
C ILE A 454 -14.18 -23.57 -25.37
N ALA A 455 -14.97 -22.55 -25.74
CA ALA A 455 -15.81 -22.55 -26.94
C ALA A 455 -14.96 -22.67 -28.21
N ALA A 456 -13.89 -21.87 -28.36
CA ALA A 456 -12.94 -22.00 -29.45
C ALA A 456 -12.25 -23.38 -29.48
N SER A 457 -12.05 -24.03 -28.33
CA SER A 457 -11.54 -25.41 -28.24
C SER A 457 -12.55 -26.48 -28.71
N ARG A 458 -13.86 -26.17 -28.71
CA ARG A 458 -14.92 -27.02 -29.27
C ARG A 458 -15.03 -26.79 -30.78
N ASP A 459 -15.08 -25.55 -31.23
CA ASP A 459 -15.14 -25.21 -32.67
C ASP A 459 -13.94 -25.76 -33.44
N SER A 460 -12.73 -25.62 -32.88
CA SER A 460 -11.51 -26.22 -33.47
C SER A 460 -11.49 -27.75 -33.43
N ARG A 461 -12.31 -28.41 -32.61
CA ARG A 461 -12.56 -29.87 -32.68
C ARG A 461 -13.56 -30.22 -33.79
N HIS A 462 -14.67 -29.48 -33.91
CA HIS A 462 -15.64 -29.67 -35.01
C HIS A 462 -15.01 -29.40 -36.39
N MET A 463 -14.15 -28.39 -36.50
CA MET A 463 -13.43 -28.06 -37.73
C MET A 463 -12.46 -29.19 -38.14
N ARG A 464 -11.83 -29.88 -37.17
CA ARG A 464 -10.99 -31.06 -37.42
C ARG A 464 -11.78 -32.29 -37.85
N SER A 465 -12.94 -32.57 -37.23
CA SER A 465 -13.76 -33.73 -37.64
C SER A 465 -14.36 -33.56 -39.03
N ILE A 466 -14.80 -32.35 -39.40
CA ILE A 466 -15.26 -32.03 -40.76
C ILE A 466 -14.12 -32.22 -41.78
N ALA A 467 -12.89 -31.79 -41.47
CA ALA A 467 -11.72 -31.99 -42.33
C ALA A 467 -11.35 -33.48 -42.51
N VAL A 468 -11.46 -34.30 -41.46
CA VAL A 468 -11.25 -35.76 -41.56
C VAL A 468 -12.33 -36.41 -42.44
N ILE A 469 -13.60 -36.02 -42.28
CA ILE A 469 -14.71 -36.55 -43.10
C ILE A 469 -14.49 -36.22 -44.59
N THR A 470 -14.16 -34.97 -44.95
CA THR A 470 -13.93 -34.59 -46.35
C THR A 470 -12.68 -35.26 -46.95
N MET A 471 -11.62 -35.43 -46.15
CA MET A 471 -10.41 -36.15 -46.56
C MET A 471 -10.64 -37.65 -46.85
N ILE A 472 -11.66 -38.26 -46.24
CA ILE A 472 -12.09 -39.64 -46.54
C ILE A 472 -13.09 -39.67 -47.71
N PHE A 473 -14.04 -38.73 -47.77
CA PHE A 473 -15.12 -38.73 -48.77
C PHE A 473 -14.67 -38.38 -50.19
N LEU A 474 -13.72 -37.45 -50.36
CA LEU A 474 -13.25 -37.07 -51.72
C LEU A 474 -12.58 -38.25 -52.44
N PRO A 475 -11.60 -38.98 -51.86
CA PRO A 475 -11.01 -40.14 -52.53
C PRO A 475 -12.01 -41.25 -52.84
N GLY A 476 -12.95 -41.53 -51.93
CA GLY A 476 -13.97 -42.57 -52.12
C GLY A 476 -14.95 -42.25 -53.26
N THR A 477 -15.43 -41.01 -53.33
CA THR A 477 -16.32 -40.56 -54.41
C THR A 477 -15.59 -40.51 -55.77
N PHE A 478 -14.30 -40.15 -55.80
CA PHE A 478 -13.48 -40.22 -57.01
C PHE A 478 -13.30 -41.66 -57.52
N PHE A 479 -13.13 -42.63 -56.61
CA PHE A 479 -13.06 -44.05 -56.95
C PHE A 479 -14.38 -44.61 -57.49
N ALA A 480 -15.52 -44.25 -56.88
CA ALA A 480 -16.84 -44.69 -57.34
C ALA A 480 -17.10 -44.27 -58.80
N VAL A 481 -16.79 -43.02 -59.14
CA VAL A 481 -16.92 -42.47 -60.50
C VAL A 481 -15.97 -43.15 -61.50
N LEU A 482 -14.76 -43.54 -61.08
CA LEU A 482 -13.79 -44.22 -61.94
C LEU A 482 -14.13 -45.69 -62.24
N VAL A 483 -14.83 -46.37 -61.33
CA VAL A 483 -15.21 -47.79 -61.49
C VAL A 483 -16.65 -47.95 -62.01
N GLY A 484 -17.44 -46.87 -62.04
CA GLY A 484 -18.79 -46.85 -62.61
C GLY A 484 -19.86 -47.49 -61.73
N PHE A 485 -19.63 -47.53 -60.40
CA PHE A 485 -20.64 -47.97 -59.43
C PHE A 485 -21.53 -46.80 -59.00
N ASP A 486 -22.82 -47.10 -58.80
CA ASP A 486 -23.75 -46.11 -58.26
C ASP A 486 -23.46 -45.87 -56.78
N VAL A 487 -23.42 -44.59 -56.36
CA VAL A 487 -22.89 -44.20 -55.04
C VAL A 487 -23.77 -44.72 -53.89
N VAL A 488 -25.05 -44.98 -54.18
CA VAL A 488 -26.03 -45.51 -53.23
C VAL A 488 -25.65 -46.92 -52.73
N ASP A 489 -25.11 -47.78 -53.58
CA ASP A 489 -24.74 -49.17 -53.22
C ASP A 489 -23.48 -49.25 -52.34
N ILE A 490 -22.67 -48.18 -52.28
CA ILE A 490 -21.51 -48.11 -51.37
C ILE A 490 -21.96 -47.75 -49.95
N MET A 491 -23.01 -46.94 -49.81
CA MET A 491 -23.54 -46.52 -48.51
C MET A 491 -24.38 -47.61 -47.82
N THR A 492 -24.88 -48.60 -48.55
CA THR A 492 -25.62 -49.75 -48.01
C THR A 492 -24.73 -50.94 -47.62
N HIS A 493 -23.47 -50.98 -48.11
CA HIS A 493 -22.51 -52.05 -47.81
C HIS A 493 -21.49 -51.72 -46.72
N LEU A 494 -21.47 -50.47 -46.24
CA LEU A 494 -20.70 -50.05 -45.07
C LEU A 494 -21.66 -49.90 -43.88
N ASP A 495 -21.80 -50.97 -43.08
CA ASP A 495 -22.61 -50.99 -41.85
C ASP A 495 -22.13 -49.91 -40.85
N LEU A 496 -22.74 -48.73 -40.95
CA LEU A 496 -22.43 -47.55 -40.13
C LEU A 496 -23.69 -46.88 -39.55
N GLU A 497 -24.77 -47.66 -39.40
CA GLU A 497 -25.83 -47.31 -38.45
C GLU A 497 -25.35 -47.53 -37.01
N SER A 498 -24.73 -46.50 -36.43
CA SER A 498 -25.06 -46.07 -35.05
C SER A 498 -24.42 -44.73 -34.71
N SER A 499 -25.19 -43.89 -34.00
CA SER A 499 -24.72 -42.69 -33.31
C SER A 499 -24.13 -41.56 -34.16
N ILE A 500 -25.01 -40.71 -34.73
CA ILE A 500 -25.02 -39.21 -34.63
C ILE A 500 -26.22 -38.64 -35.44
N VAL A 501 -27.46 -39.14 -35.23
CA VAL A 501 -28.69 -38.41 -35.64
C VAL A 501 -29.87 -38.72 -34.68
N THR A 502 -29.86 -38.16 -33.47
CA THR A 502 -31.07 -37.97 -32.65
C THR A 502 -30.90 -36.81 -31.67
N GLU A 503 -30.89 -35.57 -32.17
CA GLU A 503 -31.55 -34.41 -31.55
C GLU A 503 -31.43 -33.12 -32.41
N ASN A 504 -32.34 -32.17 -32.17
CA ASN A 504 -32.27 -30.75 -32.55
C ASN A 504 -32.24 -30.35 -34.05
N THR A 505 -32.90 -31.10 -34.93
CA THR A 505 -33.30 -30.62 -36.28
C THR A 505 -34.61 -29.81 -36.28
N SER A 506 -34.90 -29.05 -35.23
CA SER A 506 -36.18 -28.36 -35.01
C SER A 506 -36.09 -26.83 -34.83
N GLU A 507 -34.97 -26.28 -34.35
CA GLU A 507 -34.88 -24.85 -34.00
C GLU A 507 -34.36 -23.94 -35.13
N LEU A 508 -33.60 -24.48 -36.09
CA LEU A 508 -32.90 -23.69 -37.12
C LEU A 508 -33.79 -23.10 -38.24
N THR A 509 -35.09 -23.43 -38.25
CA THR A 509 -36.04 -22.98 -39.29
C THR A 509 -36.90 -21.75 -38.92
N GLU A 510 -36.85 -21.25 -37.68
CA GLU A 510 -37.79 -20.20 -37.24
C GLU A 510 -37.22 -18.76 -37.19
N LYS A 511 -35.89 -18.57 -37.12
CA LYS A 511 -35.26 -17.24 -36.94
C LYS A 511 -35.00 -16.41 -38.21
N LEU A 512 -35.57 -16.77 -39.37
CA LEU A 512 -35.44 -16.00 -40.62
C LEU A 512 -36.79 -15.52 -41.17
N LYS A 513 -37.31 -14.40 -40.62
CA LYS A 513 -38.55 -13.75 -41.08
C LYS A 513 -38.58 -12.22 -40.84
N TYR A 514 -38.79 -11.48 -41.94
CA TYR A 514 -39.16 -10.04 -42.02
C TYR A 514 -38.08 -9.00 -41.62
N PRO A 515 -38.25 -7.70 -41.98
CA PRO A 515 -38.30 -7.22 -43.36
C PRO A 515 -37.41 -5.97 -43.61
N ALA A 516 -37.53 -5.35 -44.79
CA ALA A 516 -36.79 -4.14 -45.20
C ALA A 516 -37.65 -2.85 -45.25
N GLN A 517 -37.03 -1.72 -45.64
CA GLN A 517 -37.57 -0.35 -45.80
C GLN A 517 -37.56 0.51 -44.50
N THR A 518 -37.23 1.82 -44.48
CA THR A 518 -36.90 2.78 -45.57
C THR A 518 -36.01 3.95 -45.09
N THR A 519 -35.10 4.43 -45.97
CA THR A 519 -34.55 5.81 -46.14
C THR A 519 -34.59 6.87 -45.02
N PHE A 520 -33.52 7.69 -44.91
CA PHE A 520 -33.56 9.13 -45.27
C PHE A 520 -32.16 9.81 -45.42
N VAL A 521 -31.93 10.40 -46.61
CA VAL A 521 -31.23 11.66 -46.97
C VAL A 521 -29.81 12.03 -46.44
N ASP A 522 -28.93 12.40 -47.39
CA ASP A 522 -27.70 13.22 -47.26
C ASP A 522 -27.90 14.63 -47.88
N PRO A 523 -27.26 15.69 -47.34
CA PRO A 523 -26.90 16.83 -48.16
C PRO A 523 -25.48 17.41 -47.90
N MET A 524 -24.48 16.87 -48.61
CA MET A 524 -23.62 17.59 -49.57
C MET A 524 -22.94 18.95 -49.22
N SER A 525 -21.59 18.95 -49.21
CA SER A 525 -20.68 20.09 -49.56
C SER A 525 -20.59 21.27 -48.56
N GLN A 526 -19.52 22.08 -48.43
CA GLN A 526 -18.23 22.33 -49.13
C GLN A 526 -17.26 22.96 -48.05
N HIS A 527 -15.96 23.26 -48.19
CA HIS A 527 -15.08 23.63 -49.31
C HIS A 527 -13.57 23.47 -48.90
N THR A 528 -12.66 23.17 -49.85
CA THR A 528 -11.18 23.48 -49.98
C THR A 528 -10.30 23.97 -48.78
N SER A 529 -8.96 23.85 -48.73
CA SER A 529 -7.83 23.13 -49.42
C SER A 529 -6.49 23.65 -48.79
N GLU A 530 -5.24 23.23 -49.04
CA GLU A 530 -4.52 22.35 -50.00
C GLU A 530 -3.70 21.26 -49.23
N LYS A 531 -3.20 20.15 -49.81
CA LYS A 531 -1.97 19.90 -50.64
C LYS A 531 -0.63 20.37 -49.98
N ARG A 532 0.55 19.75 -50.24
CA ARG A 532 0.94 19.08 -51.51
C ARG A 532 2.17 18.15 -51.45
N LYS A 533 1.98 16.88 -51.89
CA LYS A 533 2.98 15.90 -52.46
C LYS A 533 4.17 15.50 -51.54
N GLY A 534 4.77 14.32 -51.66
CA GLY A 534 4.62 13.17 -52.58
C GLY A 534 5.98 12.43 -52.69
N ASN A 535 6.17 11.32 -53.42
CA ASN A 535 5.28 10.55 -54.28
C ASN A 535 5.98 9.23 -54.69
N VAL A 536 5.27 8.09 -54.82
CA VAL A 536 5.52 7.00 -55.84
C VAL A 536 6.87 6.21 -55.81
N ALA A 537 6.93 4.88 -55.98
CA ALA A 537 5.93 3.79 -55.99
C ALA A 537 6.59 2.38 -55.96
N PHE A 538 5.74 1.36 -55.99
CA PHE A 538 5.97 -0.09 -56.17
C PHE A 538 6.83 -0.50 -57.38
N LYS A 539 7.42 -1.71 -57.28
CA LYS A 539 7.34 -2.91 -58.18
C LYS A 539 8.44 -3.92 -57.77
N ASP A 540 8.46 -5.23 -58.05
CA ASP A 540 7.48 -6.34 -58.25
C ASP A 540 8.31 -7.65 -58.02
N VAL A 541 7.87 -8.65 -57.23
CA VAL A 541 7.29 -10.00 -57.59
C VAL A 541 8.30 -11.05 -58.15
N ASP A 542 7.94 -12.35 -58.05
CA ASP A 542 8.57 -13.60 -58.56
C ASP A 542 9.67 -14.29 -57.69
N GLU A 543 9.77 -15.63 -57.55
CA GLU A 543 8.77 -16.75 -57.50
C GLU A 543 9.44 -18.07 -56.99
N ALA A 544 8.66 -19.01 -56.41
CA ALA A 544 8.93 -20.48 -56.25
C ALA A 544 10.18 -20.98 -55.43
N GLU A 545 10.32 -22.23 -54.92
CA GLU A 545 9.38 -23.29 -54.46
C GLU A 545 10.08 -24.34 -53.53
N SER A 546 9.28 -25.07 -52.74
CA SER A 546 9.50 -26.46 -52.25
C SER A 546 10.44 -26.84 -51.07
N ALA A 547 9.79 -27.38 -50.01
CA ALA A 547 10.01 -28.71 -49.37
C ALA A 547 10.94 -28.99 -48.14
N THR A 548 10.36 -29.76 -47.21
CA THR A 548 10.95 -30.72 -46.22
C THR A 548 11.86 -30.25 -45.07
N GLY A 549 11.23 -29.80 -43.98
CA GLY A 549 11.12 -30.53 -42.69
C GLY A 549 12.36 -30.89 -41.83
N GLY A 550 12.39 -30.44 -40.57
CA GLY A 550 13.21 -31.00 -39.49
C GLY A 550 13.59 -30.01 -38.36
N ASP A 551 13.29 -30.39 -37.11
CA ASP A 551 13.85 -29.89 -35.83
C ASP A 551 13.70 -28.39 -35.43
N LEU A 552 14.09 -28.11 -34.18
CA LEU A 552 13.71 -26.91 -33.41
C LEU A 552 14.52 -25.66 -33.78
N PRO A 553 13.92 -24.44 -33.70
CA PRO A 553 14.61 -23.20 -34.00
C PRO A 553 15.60 -22.78 -32.90
N GLN A 554 16.85 -23.21 -33.03
CA GLN A 554 17.96 -22.40 -32.53
C GLN A 554 18.04 -21.10 -33.36
N SER A 555 18.29 -19.95 -32.73
CA SER A 555 18.45 -18.69 -33.46
C SER A 555 19.71 -18.73 -34.34
N PRO A 556 19.61 -18.42 -35.65
CA PRO A 556 20.71 -18.60 -36.57
C PRO A 556 21.81 -17.55 -36.37
N LYS A 557 23.05 -18.00 -36.22
CA LYS A 557 24.22 -17.14 -36.39
C LYS A 557 24.31 -16.72 -37.87
N PRO A 558 24.40 -15.42 -38.21
CA PRO A 558 24.73 -15.02 -39.57
C PRO A 558 26.17 -15.45 -39.89
N SER A 559 26.36 -16.18 -40.98
CA SER A 559 27.68 -16.58 -41.46
C SER A 559 28.42 -15.39 -42.07
N VAL A 560 29.70 -15.25 -41.72
CA VAL A 560 30.52 -14.10 -42.10
C VAL A 560 30.83 -14.11 -43.61
N THR A 561 30.60 -12.97 -44.26
CA THR A 561 31.36 -12.59 -45.48
C THR A 561 32.28 -11.43 -45.10
N PRO A 562 33.62 -11.58 -45.15
CA PRO A 562 34.52 -10.58 -44.58
C PRO A 562 34.73 -9.39 -45.52
N VAL A 563 34.18 -8.23 -45.17
CA VAL A 563 34.54 -6.95 -45.81
C VAL A 563 35.89 -6.51 -45.25
N TYR A 564 36.94 -6.55 -46.08
CA TYR A 564 38.29 -6.17 -45.69
C TYR A 564 38.42 -4.68 -45.40
N ALA A 565 38.44 -4.34 -44.11
CA ALA A 565 39.13 -3.17 -43.57
C ALA A 565 39.93 -3.62 -42.34
N ALA A 566 41.01 -2.91 -41.99
CA ALA A 566 41.76 -3.19 -40.77
C ALA A 566 40.94 -2.71 -39.56
N THR A 567 40.06 -3.57 -39.06
CA THR A 567 39.12 -3.25 -37.97
C THR A 567 39.87 -2.93 -36.70
N ASN A 568 39.74 -1.69 -36.23
CA ASN A 568 40.27 -1.22 -34.96
C ASN A 568 39.77 -2.11 -33.80
N PRO A 569 40.65 -2.77 -33.01
CA PRO A 569 40.25 -3.61 -31.89
C PRO A 569 39.33 -2.89 -30.87
N ILE A 570 39.49 -1.57 -30.70
CA ILE A 570 38.65 -0.74 -29.83
C ILE A 570 37.21 -0.65 -30.38
N GLU A 571 37.04 -0.53 -31.71
CA GLU A 571 35.72 -0.52 -32.36
C GLU A 571 35.09 -1.91 -32.35
N VAL A 572 35.89 -2.98 -32.55
CA VAL A 572 35.42 -4.38 -32.47
C VAL A 572 34.89 -4.69 -31.07
N LEU A 573 35.69 -4.43 -30.02
CA LEU A 573 35.25 -4.56 -28.63
C LEU A 573 34.04 -3.67 -28.33
N GLY A 574 34.06 -2.42 -28.81
CA GLY A 574 32.95 -1.48 -28.66
C GLY A 574 31.66 -1.87 -29.40
N GLN A 575 31.73 -2.75 -30.40
CA GLN A 575 30.58 -3.35 -31.07
C GLN A 575 30.12 -4.62 -30.34
N GLU A 576 31.04 -5.52 -29.99
CA GLU A 576 30.76 -6.74 -29.23
C GLU A 576 30.08 -6.43 -27.88
N LEU A 577 30.63 -5.49 -27.09
CA LEU A 577 30.07 -5.09 -25.80
C LEU A 577 28.63 -4.57 -25.90
N ARG A 578 28.23 -3.99 -27.04
CA ARG A 578 26.84 -3.55 -27.29
C ARG A 578 25.97 -4.68 -27.84
N GLN A 579 26.53 -5.57 -28.66
CA GLN A 579 25.83 -6.73 -29.22
C GLN A 579 25.45 -7.78 -28.14
N TYR A 580 26.25 -7.88 -27.07
CA TYR A 580 26.00 -8.79 -25.95
C TYR A 580 25.20 -8.17 -24.79
N MET A 581 24.71 -6.93 -24.91
CA MET A 581 23.74 -6.38 -23.95
C MET A 581 22.37 -7.05 -24.11
N ILE A 582 21.67 -7.24 -22.99
CA ILE A 582 20.32 -7.79 -22.92
C ILE A 582 19.39 -6.86 -22.11
N VAL A 583 18.11 -6.82 -22.46
CA VAL A 583 17.10 -6.00 -21.77
C VAL A 583 16.64 -6.71 -20.49
N SER A 584 16.83 -6.08 -19.34
CA SER A 584 16.26 -6.54 -18.07
C SER A 584 14.74 -6.50 -18.14
N GLN A 585 14.08 -7.58 -17.75
CA GLN A 585 12.61 -7.65 -17.70
C GLN A 585 12.04 -7.09 -16.40
N GLU A 586 12.68 -6.07 -15.81
CA GLU A 586 12.15 -5.36 -14.65
C GLU A 586 10.91 -4.53 -15.05
N LYS A 587 9.76 -4.78 -14.39
CA LYS A 587 8.46 -4.20 -14.74
C LYS A 587 8.52 -2.65 -14.77
N GLY A 588 8.39 -2.07 -15.95
CA GLY A 588 8.40 -0.62 -16.18
C GLY A 588 9.80 0.00 -16.33
N ARG A 589 10.84 -0.82 -16.58
CA ARG A 589 12.23 -0.39 -16.75
C ARG A 589 12.90 -1.15 -17.90
N ASP A 590 12.71 -0.65 -19.13
CA ASP A 590 13.34 -1.19 -20.35
C ASP A 590 14.85 -0.86 -20.42
N TYR A 591 15.63 -1.34 -19.44
CA TYR A 591 17.06 -1.08 -19.32
C TYR A 591 17.91 -2.24 -19.82
N GLU A 592 18.86 -1.93 -20.70
CA GLU A 592 19.88 -2.86 -21.19
C GLU A 592 21.05 -2.99 -20.20
N PHE A 593 21.53 -4.21 -19.99
CA PHE A 593 22.76 -4.49 -19.25
C PHE A 593 23.63 -5.54 -19.95
N LEU A 594 24.94 -5.51 -19.72
CA LEU A 594 25.89 -6.52 -20.21
C LEU A 594 26.08 -7.61 -19.15
N PRO A 595 25.79 -8.90 -19.43
CA PRO A 595 26.00 -9.95 -18.46
C PRO A 595 27.47 -10.14 -18.06
N ARG A 596 27.72 -10.27 -16.75
CA ARG A 596 29.06 -10.42 -16.17
C ARG A 596 29.86 -11.58 -16.80
N ASN A 597 29.18 -12.69 -17.09
CA ASN A 597 29.79 -13.87 -17.73
C ASN A 597 30.08 -13.70 -19.23
N GLU A 598 29.53 -12.69 -19.90
CA GLU A 598 29.96 -12.28 -21.25
C GLU A 598 31.05 -11.20 -21.16
N LEU A 599 30.94 -10.23 -20.24
CA LEU A 599 31.99 -9.26 -19.93
C LEU A 599 33.35 -9.95 -19.66
N ASP A 600 33.36 -10.95 -18.77
CA ASP A 600 34.58 -11.67 -18.38
C ASP A 600 35.17 -12.54 -19.52
N LYS A 601 34.37 -12.90 -20.55
CA LYS A 601 34.86 -13.56 -21.78
C LYS A 601 35.40 -12.56 -22.80
N LEU A 602 34.69 -11.45 -23.01
CA LEU A 602 35.01 -10.45 -24.04
C LEU A 602 36.29 -9.69 -23.68
N LEU A 603 36.47 -9.37 -22.39
CA LEU A 603 37.62 -8.65 -21.85
C LEU A 603 38.62 -9.61 -21.16
N SER A 604 39.33 -10.38 -21.98
CA SER A 604 40.57 -11.05 -21.58
C SER A 604 41.73 -10.05 -21.49
N GLU A 605 42.71 -10.31 -20.61
CA GLU A 605 43.87 -9.42 -20.38
C GLU A 605 44.65 -9.13 -21.69
N GLU A 606 44.73 -10.11 -22.60
CA GLU A 606 45.31 -9.97 -23.94
C GLU A 606 44.58 -8.91 -24.80
N ARG A 607 43.25 -9.04 -24.95
CA ARG A 607 42.44 -8.12 -25.78
C ARG A 607 42.38 -6.71 -25.21
N ILE A 608 42.34 -6.58 -23.88
CA ILE A 608 42.43 -5.28 -23.20
C ILE A 608 43.79 -4.63 -23.51
N THR A 609 44.88 -5.40 -23.45
CA THR A 609 46.24 -4.90 -23.71
C THR A 609 46.41 -4.43 -25.16
N GLU A 610 45.96 -5.22 -26.15
CA GLU A 610 46.01 -4.84 -27.57
C GLU A 610 45.22 -3.53 -27.84
N ALA A 611 43.99 -3.43 -27.32
CA ALA A 611 43.15 -2.26 -27.52
C ALA A 611 43.73 -1.01 -26.82
N LEU A 612 44.28 -1.16 -25.61
CA LEU A 612 44.90 -0.06 -24.85
C LEU A 612 46.20 0.42 -25.52
N GLU A 613 47.03 -0.49 -26.04
CA GLU A 613 48.21 -0.12 -26.84
C GLU A 613 47.84 0.69 -28.08
N MET A 614 46.79 0.28 -28.81
CA MET A 614 46.33 1.04 -29.97
C MET A 614 45.70 2.40 -29.57
N ALA A 615 45.04 2.50 -28.42
CA ALA A 615 44.52 3.77 -27.93
C ALA A 615 45.67 4.76 -27.63
N LEU A 616 46.66 4.32 -26.84
CA LEU A 616 47.82 5.12 -26.48
C LEU A 616 48.67 5.53 -27.71
N ALA A 617 48.78 4.66 -28.72
CA ALA A 617 49.49 4.97 -29.96
C ALA A 617 48.80 6.02 -30.85
N ARG A 618 47.51 6.33 -30.63
CA ARG A 618 46.75 7.36 -31.36
C ARG A 618 46.79 8.74 -30.69
N THR A 619 47.11 8.79 -29.40
CA THR A 619 47.23 10.04 -28.66
C THR A 619 48.67 10.55 -28.77
N GLU A 620 48.92 11.60 -29.56
CA GLU A 620 50.26 12.21 -29.75
C GLU A 620 50.76 12.99 -28.51
N ALA A 621 50.61 12.43 -27.31
CA ALA A 621 51.02 13.01 -26.05
C ALA A 621 52.47 12.62 -25.71
N THR A 622 53.34 13.62 -25.54
CA THR A 622 54.76 13.43 -25.24
C THR A 622 55.01 13.00 -23.79
N ASN A 623 54.83 11.71 -23.51
CA ASN A 623 55.54 10.94 -22.49
C ASN A 623 55.19 9.46 -22.70
N THR A 624 56.19 8.58 -22.80
CA THR A 624 55.94 7.14 -22.72
C THR A 624 55.42 6.82 -21.31
N PRO A 625 54.18 6.33 -21.14
CA PRO A 625 53.70 5.91 -19.83
C PRO A 625 54.58 4.76 -19.34
N ASP A 626 54.94 4.80 -18.05
CA ASP A 626 55.85 3.81 -17.48
C ASP A 626 55.28 2.39 -17.65
N SER A 627 56.09 1.50 -18.23
CA SER A 627 55.67 0.13 -18.57
C SER A 627 55.47 -0.78 -17.35
N THR A 628 55.64 -0.27 -16.13
CA THR A 628 55.42 -0.97 -14.86
C THR A 628 54.02 -1.56 -14.71
N TRP A 629 52.98 -1.01 -15.36
CA TRP A 629 51.65 -1.62 -15.35
C TRP A 629 51.60 -3.01 -16.01
N LYS A 630 52.55 -3.34 -16.91
CA LYS A 630 52.71 -4.66 -17.51
C LYS A 630 53.52 -5.64 -16.65
N ALA A 631 54.19 -5.17 -15.60
CA ALA A 631 55.10 -5.99 -14.78
C ALA A 631 54.38 -6.79 -13.67
N SER A 632 53.08 -6.53 -13.46
CA SER A 632 52.27 -7.10 -12.37
C SER A 632 51.00 -7.76 -12.94
N PRO A 633 50.92 -9.10 -12.99
CA PRO A 633 49.74 -9.80 -13.54
C PRO A 633 48.43 -9.45 -12.82
N GLY A 634 47.33 -9.34 -13.57
CA GLY A 634 45.99 -9.16 -13.01
C GLY A 634 45.62 -7.73 -12.59
N TYR A 635 46.43 -6.72 -12.97
CA TYR A 635 46.08 -5.30 -12.75
C TYR A 635 44.86 -4.84 -13.56
N LEU A 636 44.64 -5.46 -14.74
CA LEU A 636 43.50 -5.22 -15.63
C LEU A 636 42.29 -6.10 -15.27
N ASP A 637 42.50 -7.29 -14.70
CA ASP A 637 41.40 -8.19 -14.29
C ASP A 637 40.48 -7.57 -13.22
N LYS A 638 41.00 -6.63 -12.41
CA LYS A 638 40.24 -5.85 -11.42
C LYS A 638 39.53 -4.62 -12.01
N ARG A 639 39.64 -4.37 -13.31
CA ARG A 639 39.22 -3.12 -13.97
C ARG A 639 38.36 -3.38 -15.22
N LYS A 640 37.72 -4.54 -15.33
CA LYS A 640 36.97 -4.93 -16.54
C LYS A 640 35.71 -4.11 -16.72
N GLU A 641 35.03 -3.76 -15.63
CA GLU A 641 33.83 -2.92 -15.70
C GLU A 641 34.22 -1.49 -16.07
N ILE A 642 35.25 -0.93 -15.43
CA ILE A 642 35.82 0.38 -15.80
C ILE A 642 36.29 0.39 -17.27
N VAL A 643 37.04 -0.62 -17.72
CA VAL A 643 37.51 -0.73 -19.12
C VAL A 643 36.35 -0.84 -20.10
N ALA A 644 35.31 -1.63 -19.81
CA ALA A 644 34.12 -1.70 -20.67
C ALA A 644 33.42 -0.34 -20.78
N ILE A 645 33.24 0.38 -19.67
CA ILE A 645 32.68 1.74 -19.66
C ILE A 645 33.54 2.67 -20.54
N LEU A 646 34.87 2.64 -20.38
CA LEU A 646 35.81 3.48 -21.15
C LEU A 646 35.81 3.15 -22.65
N ILE A 647 35.67 1.88 -23.04
CA ILE A 647 35.49 1.48 -24.45
C ILE A 647 34.16 2.01 -25.00
N LEU A 648 33.07 1.89 -24.22
CA LEU A 648 31.73 2.29 -24.66
C LEU A 648 31.60 3.80 -24.89
N ILE A 649 32.32 4.63 -24.12
CA ILE A 649 32.40 6.10 -24.29
C ILE A 649 33.57 6.59 -25.16
N GLY A 650 34.46 5.71 -25.61
CA GLY A 650 35.59 6.06 -26.48
C GLY A 650 36.74 6.80 -25.78
N LYS A 651 37.08 6.41 -24.54
CA LYS A 651 38.12 7.03 -23.67
C LYS A 651 39.09 5.98 -23.09
N LEU A 652 39.38 4.91 -23.83
CA LEU A 652 40.17 3.76 -23.34
C LEU A 652 41.56 4.16 -22.82
N GLU A 653 42.18 5.20 -23.39
CA GLU A 653 43.46 5.77 -22.94
C GLU A 653 43.45 6.20 -21.46
N ARG A 654 42.28 6.55 -20.91
CA ARG A 654 42.08 6.95 -19.52
C ARG A 654 42.21 5.82 -18.51
N THR A 655 42.30 4.57 -18.95
CA THR A 655 42.54 3.42 -18.05
C THR A 655 43.80 3.62 -17.18
N LEU A 656 44.82 4.30 -17.70
CA LEU A 656 46.03 4.62 -16.95
C LEU A 656 45.78 5.59 -15.79
N ASP A 657 44.84 6.53 -15.91
CA ASP A 657 44.50 7.47 -14.84
C ASP A 657 43.86 6.74 -13.64
N PHE A 658 42.96 5.78 -13.92
CA PHE A 658 42.38 4.91 -12.88
C PHE A 658 43.41 4.00 -12.21
N ILE A 659 44.42 3.51 -12.97
CA ILE A 659 45.53 2.73 -12.41
C ILE A 659 46.42 3.62 -11.52
N ALA A 660 46.70 4.86 -11.92
CA ALA A 660 47.53 5.80 -11.19
C ALA A 660 46.87 6.30 -9.88
N GLU A 661 45.55 6.54 -9.87
CA GLU A 661 44.78 6.88 -8.67
C GLU A 661 44.38 5.64 -7.84
N GLY A 662 44.73 4.42 -8.30
CA GLY A 662 44.53 3.15 -7.60
C GLY A 662 43.10 2.58 -7.66
N ILE A 663 42.17 3.27 -8.32
CA ILE A 663 40.74 2.97 -8.41
C ILE A 663 40.52 1.70 -9.25
N ASP A 664 39.66 0.79 -8.78
CA ASP A 664 39.31 -0.47 -9.44
C ASP A 664 37.78 -0.74 -9.41
N ASP A 665 37.30 -1.82 -10.03
CA ASP A 665 35.87 -2.10 -10.22
C ASP A 665 35.07 -2.11 -8.90
N ASN A 666 35.70 -2.39 -7.75
CA ASN A 666 35.04 -2.38 -6.43
C ASN A 666 34.67 -0.96 -5.94
N HIS A 667 35.11 0.08 -6.64
CA HIS A 667 34.82 1.48 -6.35
C HIS A 667 33.62 2.03 -7.14
N LEU A 668 33.07 1.24 -8.08
CA LEU A 668 31.83 1.56 -8.78
C LEU A 668 30.62 1.28 -7.87
N PRO A 669 29.46 1.94 -8.08
CA PRO A 669 29.24 3.05 -9.02
C PRO A 669 29.66 4.41 -8.43
N PHE A 670 30.04 5.36 -9.29
CA PHE A 670 30.34 6.75 -8.88
C PHE A 670 29.10 7.63 -8.92
N GLU A 671 28.98 8.58 -7.99
CA GLU A 671 27.85 9.50 -7.93
C GLU A 671 28.15 10.82 -8.65
N LEU A 672 27.26 11.21 -9.58
CA LEU A 672 27.37 12.45 -10.34
C LEU A 672 26.81 13.63 -9.54
N GLU A 673 27.69 14.49 -9.04
CA GLU A 673 27.33 15.66 -8.23
C GLU A 673 26.57 16.70 -9.07
N ARG A 674 25.28 16.92 -8.76
CA ARG A 674 24.38 17.84 -9.49
C ARG A 674 24.44 19.28 -8.99
N GLY A 675 25.65 19.76 -8.69
CA GLY A 675 25.89 21.15 -8.31
C GLY A 675 25.64 22.16 -9.46
N PRO A 676 25.58 23.47 -9.14
CA PRO A 676 25.54 24.52 -10.15
C PRO A 676 26.81 24.50 -11.01
N THR A 677 26.65 24.71 -12.31
CA THR A 677 27.77 24.76 -13.26
C THR A 677 28.77 25.85 -12.87
N PRO A 678 30.09 25.60 -12.99
CA PRO A 678 30.72 24.51 -13.74
C PRO A 678 31.10 23.26 -12.91
N ARG A 679 30.79 23.17 -11.61
CA ARG A 679 31.30 22.11 -10.73
C ARG A 679 30.47 20.81 -10.76
N ARG A 680 30.40 20.14 -11.91
CA ARG A 680 29.97 18.73 -11.97
C ARG A 680 31.19 17.83 -11.93
N THR A 681 31.13 16.78 -11.11
CA THR A 681 32.18 15.77 -10.95
C THR A 681 31.54 14.42 -10.63
N LEU A 682 32.27 13.34 -10.89
CA LEU A 682 31.95 12.00 -10.36
C LEU A 682 32.76 11.79 -9.09
N ASN A 683 32.08 11.45 -8.00
CA ASN A 683 32.68 11.20 -6.68
C ASN A 683 32.46 9.73 -6.30
N ARG A 684 33.34 9.15 -5.49
CA ARG A 684 33.06 7.86 -4.84
C ARG A 684 32.28 8.11 -3.55
N ARG A 685 31.42 7.16 -3.18
CA ARG A 685 30.88 7.06 -1.82
C ARG A 685 31.79 6.15 -0.99
N ASP A 686 32.04 6.49 0.27
CA ASP A 686 32.72 5.60 1.23
C ASP A 686 31.70 4.77 2.05
N SER A 687 32.20 3.94 2.98
CA SER A 687 31.38 3.07 3.83
C SER A 687 30.38 3.81 4.70
N ASP A 688 30.62 5.10 4.94
CA ASP A 688 29.89 5.92 5.90
C ASP A 688 28.92 6.86 5.15
N GLY A 689 28.74 6.65 3.84
CA GLY A 689 27.86 7.42 2.96
C GLY A 689 28.46 8.72 2.42
N GLN A 690 29.70 9.08 2.80
CA GLN A 690 30.28 10.36 2.50
C GLN A 690 30.91 10.40 1.08
N SER A 691 30.73 11.53 0.40
CA SER A 691 31.16 11.71 -0.99
C SER A 691 32.61 12.18 -1.06
N THR A 692 33.55 11.28 -1.37
CA THR A 692 34.95 11.65 -1.63
C THR A 692 35.12 12.03 -3.10
N SER A 693 35.69 13.21 -3.37
CA SER A 693 36.04 13.61 -4.74
C SER A 693 37.19 12.78 -5.32
N ILE A 694 37.07 12.41 -6.58
CA ILE A 694 38.06 11.65 -7.36
C ILE A 694 38.83 12.64 -8.25
N ASN A 695 40.16 12.59 -8.23
CA ASN A 695 40.99 13.64 -8.84
C ASN A 695 41.02 13.54 -10.37
N LEU A 696 41.04 12.33 -10.96
CA LEU A 696 41.11 12.16 -12.42
C LEU A 696 39.94 12.85 -13.15
N PHE A 697 38.74 12.80 -12.57
CA PHE A 697 37.52 13.40 -13.13
C PHE A 697 37.52 14.93 -13.14
N SER A 698 38.40 15.59 -12.37
CA SER A 698 38.58 17.06 -12.42
C SER A 698 39.05 17.57 -13.80
N SER A 699 39.60 16.68 -14.64
CA SER A 699 40.08 16.98 -16.00
C SER A 699 39.07 16.66 -17.11
N TRP A 700 37.89 16.12 -16.77
CA TRP A 700 36.92 15.59 -17.74
C TRP A 700 35.88 16.63 -18.16
N GLY A 701 35.38 16.52 -19.39
CA GLY A 701 34.25 17.34 -19.85
C GLY A 701 32.92 16.85 -19.27
N ILE A 702 31.95 17.76 -19.09
CA ILE A 702 30.61 17.41 -18.57
C ILE A 702 29.96 16.29 -19.39
N ILE A 703 30.13 16.30 -20.72
CA ILE A 703 29.61 15.25 -21.62
C ILE A 703 30.27 13.89 -21.34
N ASP A 704 31.57 13.85 -21.02
CA ASP A 704 32.29 12.62 -20.70
C ASP A 704 31.83 12.05 -19.35
N LEU A 705 31.60 12.92 -18.35
CA LEU A 705 31.08 12.56 -17.03
C LEU A 705 29.64 12.03 -17.11
N GLU A 706 28.78 12.68 -17.90
CA GLU A 706 27.40 12.24 -18.13
C GLU A 706 27.35 10.94 -18.95
N ALA A 707 28.27 10.73 -19.89
CA ALA A 707 28.42 9.47 -20.61
C ALA A 707 28.89 8.33 -19.69
N PHE A 708 29.86 8.59 -18.80
CA PHE A 708 30.31 7.59 -17.81
C PHE A 708 29.17 7.25 -16.83
N ASP A 709 28.46 8.25 -16.28
CA ASP A 709 27.29 8.01 -15.43
C ASP A 709 26.17 7.26 -16.18
N ALA A 710 25.99 7.48 -17.49
CA ALA A 710 25.01 6.72 -18.27
C ALA A 710 25.43 5.27 -18.54
N GLN A 711 26.72 4.98 -18.75
CA GLN A 711 27.18 3.62 -19.07
C GLN A 711 27.43 2.76 -17.82
N GLN A 712 27.84 3.32 -16.68
CA GLN A 712 28.20 2.51 -15.51
C GLN A 712 27.09 1.56 -15.05
N TRP A 713 25.83 2.01 -15.03
CA TRP A 713 24.69 1.19 -14.59
C TRP A 713 24.38 0.02 -15.53
N LYS A 714 24.83 0.05 -16.80
CA LYS A 714 24.72 -1.06 -17.76
C LYS A 714 25.75 -2.16 -17.56
N ILE A 715 26.83 -1.87 -16.83
CA ILE A 715 28.03 -2.72 -16.74
C ILE A 715 28.23 -3.21 -15.30
N HIS A 716 28.19 -2.29 -14.33
CA HIS A 716 28.26 -2.59 -12.91
C HIS A 716 26.88 -3.04 -12.41
N VAL A 717 26.62 -4.34 -12.56
CA VAL A 717 25.32 -4.97 -12.34
C VAL A 717 25.52 -6.07 -11.29
N PRO A 718 24.71 -6.11 -10.21
CA PRO A 718 25.00 -6.92 -9.03
C PRO A 718 25.14 -8.40 -9.36
N VAL A 719 26.07 -9.06 -8.66
CA VAL A 719 26.30 -10.50 -8.72
C VAL A 719 26.03 -11.07 -7.33
N PHE A 720 24.88 -11.74 -7.19
CA PHE A 720 24.45 -12.33 -5.94
C PHE A 720 25.32 -13.56 -5.60
N GLY A 721 25.44 -13.88 -4.31
CA GLY A 721 26.36 -14.90 -3.82
C GLY A 721 25.76 -15.73 -2.69
N GLU A 722 26.11 -17.01 -2.66
CA GLU A 722 25.66 -17.93 -1.61
C GLU A 722 26.30 -17.61 -0.24
N ILE A 723 25.52 -17.92 0.79
CA ILE A 723 25.88 -17.82 2.20
C ILE A 723 27.08 -18.74 2.48
N GLY A 724 28.19 -18.20 3.03
CA GLY A 724 29.21 -19.07 3.61
C GLY A 724 28.67 -19.78 4.86
N ASN A 725 28.86 -21.10 4.98
CA ASN A 725 28.25 -22.04 5.97
C ASN A 725 28.45 -21.73 7.49
N ARG A 726 28.83 -20.51 7.87
CA ARG A 726 28.94 -20.00 9.26
C ARG A 726 28.53 -18.52 9.39
N ALA A 727 27.80 -17.95 8.43
CA ALA A 727 27.42 -16.54 8.44
C ALA A 727 26.39 -16.24 9.56
N LYS A 728 26.69 -15.26 10.43
CA LYS A 728 25.79 -14.87 11.53
C LYS A 728 24.52 -14.15 11.06
N THR A 729 24.51 -13.63 9.85
CA THR A 729 23.43 -12.89 9.18
C THR A 729 23.33 -13.33 7.72
N PRO A 730 22.19 -13.13 7.03
CA PRO A 730 22.14 -13.34 5.59
C PRO A 730 23.08 -12.37 4.87
N PRO A 731 23.54 -12.72 3.65
CA PRO A 731 24.09 -11.75 2.71
C PRO A 731 23.10 -10.61 2.46
N HIS A 732 23.62 -9.39 2.41
CA HIS A 732 22.89 -8.17 2.13
C HIS A 732 23.66 -7.36 1.09
N TRP A 733 22.94 -6.85 0.07
CA TRP A 733 23.48 -5.91 -0.90
C TRP A 733 22.73 -4.58 -0.77
N ASP A 734 23.45 -3.49 -0.55
CA ASP A 734 22.87 -2.15 -0.72
C ASP A 734 23.00 -1.71 -2.18
N LEU A 735 21.88 -1.39 -2.82
CA LEU A 735 21.82 -1.09 -4.25
C LEU A 735 21.32 0.33 -4.49
N GLY A 736 22.09 1.13 -5.23
CA GLY A 736 21.65 2.46 -5.66
C GLY A 736 20.34 2.42 -6.44
N LYS A 737 19.53 3.49 -6.33
CA LYS A 737 18.22 3.69 -7.01
C LYS A 737 18.21 3.37 -8.52
N ARG A 738 19.36 3.57 -9.18
CA ARG A 738 19.59 3.35 -10.62
C ARG A 738 20.12 1.96 -10.99
N THR A 739 20.51 1.13 -10.03
CA THR A 739 21.02 -0.22 -10.28
C THR A 739 20.00 -1.03 -11.07
N ILE A 740 20.44 -1.54 -12.24
CA ILE A 740 19.67 -2.49 -13.05
C ILE A 740 19.76 -3.84 -12.35
N LEU A 741 18.61 -4.49 -12.14
CA LEU A 741 18.58 -5.85 -11.63
C LEU A 741 18.69 -6.85 -12.81
N PRO A 742 19.49 -7.93 -12.71
CA PRO A 742 19.80 -8.83 -13.83
C PRO A 742 18.68 -9.85 -14.10
N TYR A 743 17.47 -9.34 -14.34
CA TYR A 743 16.24 -10.13 -14.47
C TYR A 743 16.01 -10.55 -15.93
N LEU A 744 15.97 -11.87 -16.18
CA LEU A 744 15.58 -12.45 -17.48
C LEU A 744 14.06 -12.56 -17.63
N GLU A 745 13.34 -12.76 -16.53
CA GLU A 745 11.87 -12.82 -16.47
C GLU A 745 11.44 -12.26 -15.11
N SER A 746 10.32 -11.53 -15.06
CA SER A 746 9.74 -11.01 -13.81
C SER A 746 8.22 -10.96 -13.90
N SER A 747 7.51 -11.57 -12.96
CA SER A 747 6.05 -11.47 -12.82
C SER A 747 5.62 -11.31 -11.36
N LEU A 748 4.60 -10.50 -11.12
CA LEU A 748 4.00 -10.37 -9.79
C LEU A 748 3.18 -11.63 -9.48
N MET A 749 3.48 -12.31 -8.37
CA MET A 749 2.73 -13.49 -7.91
C MET A 749 1.53 -13.08 -7.04
N GLY A 750 1.71 -12.03 -6.23
CA GLY A 750 0.68 -11.48 -5.36
C GLY A 750 1.12 -10.23 -4.63
N GLU A 751 0.15 -9.49 -4.10
CA GLU A 751 0.35 -8.27 -3.33
C GLU A 751 -0.66 -8.27 -2.18
N GLY A 752 -0.18 -8.03 -0.95
CA GLY A 752 -0.97 -8.15 0.27
C GLY A 752 -0.31 -7.49 1.47
N GLY A 753 -0.89 -7.65 2.66
CA GLY A 753 -0.50 -6.91 3.86
C GLY A 753 0.98 -7.01 4.27
N PHE A 754 1.66 -8.09 3.89
CA PHE A 754 3.06 -8.36 4.22
C PHE A 754 4.07 -7.99 3.13
N GLY A 755 3.61 -7.53 1.95
CA GLY A 755 4.48 -7.20 0.83
C GLY A 755 3.91 -7.50 -0.56
N ALA A 756 4.67 -7.10 -1.56
CA ALA A 756 4.50 -7.55 -2.95
C ALA A 756 5.54 -8.65 -3.25
N VAL A 757 5.09 -9.81 -3.74
CA VAL A 757 5.95 -10.95 -4.05
C VAL A 757 6.02 -11.16 -5.55
N SER A 758 7.24 -11.15 -6.10
CA SER A 758 7.50 -11.36 -7.53
C SER A 758 8.28 -12.65 -7.79
N LYS A 759 7.86 -13.41 -8.81
CA LYS A 759 8.62 -14.49 -9.43
C LYS A 759 9.66 -13.88 -10.35
N VAL A 760 10.92 -14.21 -10.15
CA VAL A 760 12.07 -13.63 -10.86
C VAL A 760 13.00 -14.72 -11.36
N LYS A 761 13.46 -14.60 -12.60
CA LYS A 761 14.53 -15.43 -13.18
C LYS A 761 15.80 -14.58 -13.29
N LEU A 762 16.86 -14.98 -12.60
CA LEU A 762 18.13 -14.26 -12.64
C LEU A 762 19.01 -14.73 -13.80
N HIS A 763 19.79 -13.82 -14.38
CA HIS A 763 20.75 -14.20 -15.41
C HIS A 763 21.86 -15.11 -14.85
N PRO A 764 22.20 -16.25 -15.48
CA PRO A 764 23.22 -17.19 -14.98
C PRO A 764 24.60 -16.62 -14.64
N GLY A 765 25.00 -15.51 -15.28
CA GLY A 765 26.24 -14.81 -14.95
C GLY A 765 26.21 -13.97 -13.66
N HIS A 766 25.03 -13.76 -13.06
CA HIS A 766 24.82 -12.83 -11.94
C HIS A 766 24.45 -13.54 -10.62
N TYR A 767 24.70 -14.84 -10.51
CA TYR A 767 24.71 -15.54 -9.22
C TYR A 767 25.91 -16.49 -9.08
N LYS A 768 26.37 -16.71 -7.84
CA LYS A 768 27.52 -17.56 -7.51
C LYS A 768 27.21 -18.44 -6.29
N GLY A 769 26.99 -19.72 -6.52
CA GLY A 769 26.72 -20.73 -5.49
C GLY A 769 25.59 -21.69 -5.89
N VAL A 770 25.62 -22.88 -5.29
CA VAL A 770 24.84 -24.10 -5.61
C VAL A 770 24.90 -24.56 -7.09
N LYS A 771 25.03 -25.87 -7.33
CA LYS A 771 24.91 -26.47 -8.68
C LYS A 771 23.46 -26.80 -9.10
N ASP A 772 22.58 -26.86 -8.12
CA ASP A 772 21.25 -27.46 -8.19
C ASP A 772 20.21 -26.50 -7.56
N MET A 773 20.17 -25.24 -8.04
CA MET A 773 19.21 -24.22 -7.60
C MET A 773 18.12 -23.97 -8.64
N ALA A 774 16.95 -23.55 -8.16
CA ALA A 774 15.72 -23.42 -8.95
C ALA A 774 15.85 -22.39 -10.09
N GLU A 775 15.11 -22.63 -11.17
CA GLU A 775 15.02 -21.72 -12.33
C GLU A 775 14.46 -20.33 -11.96
N TYR A 776 13.72 -20.24 -10.85
CA TYR A 776 13.09 -19.01 -10.38
C TYR A 776 13.31 -18.79 -8.89
N TYR A 777 13.30 -17.51 -8.50
CA TYR A 777 13.35 -17.02 -7.12
C TYR A 777 12.07 -16.24 -6.81
N ALA A 778 11.65 -16.25 -5.55
CA ALA A 778 10.58 -15.40 -5.04
C ALA A 778 11.21 -14.20 -4.32
N VAL A 779 10.88 -12.98 -4.77
CA VAL A 779 11.38 -11.72 -4.21
C VAL A 779 10.23 -10.99 -3.51
N LYS A 780 10.25 -10.94 -2.18
CA LYS A 780 9.30 -10.21 -1.33
C LYS A 780 9.84 -8.79 -1.10
N LYS A 781 9.16 -7.77 -1.62
CA LYS A 781 9.36 -6.37 -1.18
C LYS A 781 8.56 -6.15 0.11
N LEU A 782 9.17 -5.58 1.14
CA LEU A 782 8.47 -5.20 2.37
C LEU A 782 7.54 -3.98 2.16
N THR A 783 6.43 -3.95 2.90
CA THR A 783 5.50 -2.80 2.95
C THR A 783 6.05 -1.66 3.79
N ASP A 784 6.66 -1.96 4.93
CA ASP A 784 7.41 -0.98 5.72
C ASP A 784 8.83 -0.81 5.13
N SER A 785 9.30 0.45 5.13
CA SER A 785 10.64 0.87 4.71
C SER A 785 11.56 1.18 5.90
N SER A 786 11.13 0.90 7.14
CA SER A 786 11.97 1.05 8.34
C SER A 786 13.05 -0.04 8.43
N GLU A 787 14.27 0.35 8.83
CA GLU A 787 15.37 -0.59 9.06
C GLU A 787 15.07 -1.55 10.22
N ASP A 788 14.37 -1.07 11.26
CA ASP A 788 13.99 -1.90 12.41
C ASP A 788 13.03 -3.03 12.01
N ALA A 789 11.98 -2.76 11.22
CA ALA A 789 11.07 -3.81 10.74
C ALA A 789 11.79 -4.80 9.80
N PHE A 790 12.67 -4.31 8.92
CA PHE A 790 13.52 -5.18 8.10
C PHE A 790 14.40 -6.09 8.96
N ARG A 791 15.03 -5.55 10.01
CA ARG A 791 15.90 -6.33 10.92
C ARG A 791 15.11 -7.30 11.80
N GLU A 792 13.88 -7.00 12.20
CA GLU A 792 13.00 -7.91 12.95
C GLU A 792 12.52 -9.09 12.06
N GLU A 793 12.07 -8.83 10.84
CA GLU A 793 11.67 -9.86 9.84
C GLU A 793 12.87 -10.76 9.49
N VAL A 794 14.03 -10.16 9.20
CA VAL A 794 15.27 -10.91 8.89
C VAL A 794 15.76 -11.71 10.09
N SER A 795 15.73 -11.18 11.31
CA SER A 795 16.10 -11.92 12.53
C SER A 795 15.21 -13.14 12.76
N SER A 796 13.90 -12.97 12.52
CA SER A 796 12.88 -14.01 12.68
C SER A 796 13.07 -15.16 11.67
N LEU A 797 13.31 -14.83 10.40
CA LEU A 797 13.60 -15.79 9.33
C LEU A 797 14.97 -16.47 9.49
N TRP A 798 16.00 -15.70 9.84
CA TRP A 798 17.37 -16.22 9.87
C TRP A 798 17.61 -17.22 11.00
N ARG A 799 16.79 -17.20 12.07
CA ARG A 799 16.84 -18.13 13.21
C ARG A 799 16.81 -19.62 12.79
N PHE A 800 16.25 -19.96 11.63
CA PHE A 800 16.13 -21.34 11.12
C PHE A 800 17.06 -21.66 9.93
N SER A 801 17.87 -20.70 9.48
CA SER A 801 18.70 -20.79 8.27
C SER A 801 19.74 -21.92 8.24
N HIS A 802 20.12 -22.45 9.40
CA HIS A 802 21.16 -23.45 9.62
C HIS A 802 20.63 -24.85 9.96
N GLU A 803 19.31 -25.03 10.06
CA GLU A 803 18.65 -26.30 10.44
C GLU A 803 18.15 -27.04 9.18
N GLU A 804 18.11 -28.38 9.21
CA GLU A 804 17.87 -29.23 8.02
C GLU A 804 16.41 -29.73 7.72
N PRO A 805 15.30 -29.32 8.38
CA PRO A 805 13.97 -29.77 7.93
C PRO A 805 13.55 -29.05 6.64
N PRO A 806 13.12 -29.76 5.59
CA PRO A 806 12.75 -29.16 4.30
C PRO A 806 11.38 -28.43 4.35
N ASN A 807 10.70 -28.45 5.51
CA ASN A 807 9.34 -27.96 5.70
C ASN A 807 9.26 -26.53 6.28
N LEU A 808 10.39 -25.79 6.36
CA LEU A 808 10.43 -24.35 6.65
C LEU A 808 11.08 -23.58 5.49
N ILE A 809 10.52 -22.43 5.08
CA ILE A 809 11.10 -21.64 3.99
C ILE A 809 12.43 -20.99 4.42
N LYS A 810 13.46 -21.11 3.57
CA LYS A 810 14.79 -20.56 3.82
C LYS A 810 14.99 -19.22 3.12
N LEU A 811 15.28 -18.18 3.90
CA LEU A 811 15.80 -16.91 3.38
C LEU A 811 17.19 -17.16 2.76
N LEU A 812 17.37 -16.79 1.49
CA LEU A 812 18.62 -16.99 0.76
C LEU A 812 19.55 -15.78 0.93
N TRP A 813 19.01 -14.59 0.65
CA TRP A 813 19.69 -13.31 0.85
C TRP A 813 18.68 -12.16 0.88
N THR A 814 19.20 -10.94 1.09
CA THR A 814 18.45 -9.69 1.11
C THR A 814 19.13 -8.63 0.27
N PHE A 815 18.40 -7.59 -0.10
CA PHE A 815 18.99 -6.35 -0.62
C PHE A 815 18.11 -5.13 -0.27
N SER A 816 18.72 -3.97 -0.06
CA SER A 816 18.03 -2.68 -0.10
C SER A 816 18.12 -2.10 -1.50
N ARG A 817 17.15 -1.26 -1.88
CA ARG A 817 17.30 -0.37 -3.03
C ARG A 817 16.49 0.91 -2.82
N ASP A 818 17.16 2.05 -2.85
CA ASP A 818 16.55 3.35 -2.51
C ASP A 818 16.11 3.35 -1.03
N THR A 819 14.80 3.38 -0.73
CA THR A 819 14.28 3.14 0.65
C THR A 819 13.66 1.75 0.83
N ASP A 820 13.58 0.95 -0.22
CA ASP A 820 12.86 -0.32 -0.21
C ASP A 820 13.75 -1.48 0.25
N TYR A 821 13.24 -2.35 1.12
CA TYR A 821 13.88 -3.61 1.50
C TYR A 821 13.27 -4.81 0.77
N TYR A 822 14.13 -5.72 0.32
CA TYR A 822 13.78 -6.92 -0.45
C TYR A 822 14.41 -8.18 0.16
N LEU A 823 13.60 -9.23 0.29
CA LEU A 823 14.00 -10.55 0.79
C LEU A 823 13.83 -11.59 -0.32
N VAL A 824 14.81 -12.49 -0.49
CA VAL A 824 14.83 -13.46 -1.59
C VAL A 824 14.80 -14.91 -1.09
N PHE A 825 13.88 -15.68 -1.65
CA PHE A 825 13.54 -17.06 -1.28
C PHE A 825 13.55 -17.98 -2.51
N PRO A 826 13.60 -19.32 -2.33
CA PRO A 826 13.28 -20.27 -3.40
C PRO A 826 11.86 -20.03 -3.94
N CYS A 827 11.66 -20.07 -5.26
CA CYS A 827 10.31 -20.02 -5.84
C CYS A 827 9.64 -21.39 -5.75
N ALA A 828 8.47 -21.45 -5.12
CA ALA A 828 7.59 -22.61 -5.16
C ALA A 828 6.77 -22.66 -6.46
N GLU A 829 6.29 -23.84 -6.84
CA GLU A 829 5.36 -23.98 -7.97
C GLU A 829 3.94 -23.52 -7.65
N GLY A 830 3.56 -23.47 -6.37
CA GLY A 830 2.27 -22.99 -5.87
C GLY A 830 2.13 -23.18 -4.36
N ASN A 831 0.95 -22.91 -3.80
CA ASN A 831 0.61 -23.18 -2.40
C ASN A 831 -0.29 -24.42 -2.22
N LEU A 832 -0.59 -24.77 -0.97
CA LEU A 832 -1.39 -25.95 -0.62
C LEU A 832 -2.86 -25.79 -1.08
N MET A 833 -3.41 -24.58 -1.08
CA MET A 833 -4.77 -24.29 -1.55
C MET A 833 -4.89 -24.49 -3.07
N GLU A 834 -3.90 -24.06 -3.85
CA GLU A 834 -3.79 -24.32 -5.29
C GLU A 834 -3.63 -25.81 -5.58
N PHE A 835 -2.75 -26.49 -4.85
CA PHE A 835 -2.59 -27.94 -4.97
C PHE A 835 -3.89 -28.71 -4.72
N TRP A 836 -4.72 -28.27 -3.77
CA TRP A 836 -6.03 -28.86 -3.51
C TRP A 836 -7.03 -28.64 -4.66
N LYS A 837 -7.04 -27.46 -5.28
CA LYS A 837 -7.89 -27.14 -6.44
C LYS A 837 -7.54 -27.98 -7.67
N ASP A 838 -6.23 -28.08 -7.97
CA ASP A 838 -5.74 -28.67 -9.21
C ASP A 838 -5.63 -30.21 -9.16
N THR A 839 -5.74 -30.82 -7.97
CA THR A 839 -5.46 -32.25 -7.76
C THR A 839 -6.66 -33.00 -7.19
N ALA A 840 -7.04 -34.10 -7.83
CA ALA A 840 -8.11 -34.99 -7.38
C ALA A 840 -7.79 -35.64 -6.01
N PRO A 841 -8.82 -35.98 -5.19
CA PRO A 841 -8.65 -36.60 -3.87
C PRO A 841 -7.82 -37.88 -3.93
N LEU A 842 -6.63 -37.84 -3.31
CA LEU A 842 -5.63 -38.89 -3.47
C LEU A 842 -6.06 -40.24 -2.86
N ALA A 843 -6.94 -40.28 -1.85
CA ALA A 843 -7.41 -41.53 -1.28
C ALA A 843 -8.07 -42.45 -2.33
N ARG A 844 -8.80 -41.87 -3.29
CA ARG A 844 -9.48 -42.60 -4.38
C ARG A 844 -8.52 -43.29 -5.36
N THR A 845 -7.22 -43.01 -5.29
CA THR A 845 -6.21 -43.69 -6.11
C THR A 845 -5.92 -45.12 -5.65
N GLY A 846 -6.21 -45.45 -4.38
CA GLY A 846 -5.81 -46.72 -3.76
C GLY A 846 -4.28 -46.85 -3.58
N ASP A 847 -3.52 -45.77 -3.76
CA ASP A 847 -2.06 -45.75 -3.65
C ASP A 847 -1.62 -45.57 -2.19
N PRO A 848 -0.95 -46.55 -1.55
CA PRO A 848 -0.51 -46.40 -0.16
C PRO A 848 0.59 -45.32 -0.03
N ASP A 849 1.33 -45.02 -1.11
CA ASP A 849 2.37 -44.00 -1.08
C ASP A 849 1.79 -42.58 -1.10
N ALA A 850 0.52 -42.41 -1.52
CA ALA A 850 -0.21 -41.16 -1.32
C ALA A 850 -0.54 -40.91 0.16
N ALA A 851 -0.98 -41.93 0.89
CA ALA A 851 -1.20 -41.85 2.33
C ALA A 851 0.11 -41.57 3.09
N ARG A 852 1.21 -42.25 2.70
CA ARG A 852 2.55 -41.98 3.24
C ARG A 852 3.04 -40.58 2.93
N TRP A 853 2.78 -40.06 1.73
CA TRP A 853 3.11 -38.68 1.38
C TRP A 853 2.38 -37.68 2.28
N VAL A 854 1.05 -37.81 2.45
CA VAL A 854 0.28 -36.96 3.38
C VAL A 854 0.83 -37.07 4.80
N ALA A 855 1.09 -38.29 5.29
CA ALA A 855 1.70 -38.50 6.60
C ALA A 855 3.07 -37.79 6.73
N ARG A 856 3.92 -37.87 5.70
CA ARG A 856 5.25 -37.24 5.67
C ARG A 856 5.17 -35.72 5.71
N GLN A 857 4.30 -35.12 4.90
CA GLN A 857 4.14 -33.67 4.88
C GLN A 857 3.51 -33.14 6.18
N CYS A 858 2.47 -33.79 6.70
CA CYS A 858 1.88 -33.40 7.99
C CYS A 858 2.90 -33.47 9.14
N LEU A 859 3.75 -34.50 9.16
CA LEU A 859 4.80 -34.64 10.18
C LEU A 859 5.85 -33.53 10.06
N GLY A 860 6.27 -33.20 8.83
CA GLY A 860 7.22 -32.13 8.54
C GLY A 860 6.69 -30.74 8.90
N ILE A 861 5.42 -30.46 8.59
CA ILE A 861 4.72 -29.22 9.01
C ILE A 861 4.66 -29.14 10.54
N ILE A 862 4.38 -30.25 11.24
CA ILE A 862 4.38 -30.28 12.71
C ILE A 862 5.79 -30.02 13.28
N ASP A 863 6.86 -30.66 12.78
CA ASP A 863 8.23 -30.41 13.30
C ASP A 863 8.72 -28.98 12.99
N GLY A 864 8.39 -28.46 11.80
CA GLY A 864 8.64 -27.06 11.44
C GLY A 864 7.97 -26.09 12.41
N LEU A 865 6.68 -26.28 12.71
CA LEU A 865 6.00 -25.48 13.73
C LEU A 865 6.62 -25.68 15.12
N CYS A 866 7.01 -26.90 15.47
CA CYS A 866 7.66 -27.17 16.74
C CYS A 866 9.02 -26.47 16.84
N MET A 867 9.74 -26.24 15.73
CA MET A 867 10.95 -25.41 15.70
C MET A 867 10.68 -23.93 15.94
N ILE A 868 9.61 -23.38 15.37
CA ILE A 868 9.16 -22.02 15.70
C ILE A 868 8.88 -21.92 17.22
N HIS A 869 8.31 -22.98 17.81
CA HIS A 869 8.00 -23.05 19.23
C HIS A 869 9.20 -23.37 20.16
N LYS A 870 10.36 -23.82 19.66
CA LYS A 870 11.53 -24.23 20.47
C LYS A 870 12.15 -23.05 21.24
N ASP A 871 12.49 -23.31 22.50
CA ASP A 871 13.18 -22.42 23.44
C ASP A 871 14.71 -22.46 23.20
N THR A 872 15.26 -21.43 22.56
CA THR A 872 16.69 -21.38 22.19
C THR A 872 17.57 -20.94 23.35
N ARG A 873 17.93 -21.90 24.21
CA ARG A 873 18.90 -21.72 25.30
C ARG A 873 20.36 -21.86 24.86
N ASP A 874 20.59 -22.61 23.79
CA ASP A 874 21.93 -23.07 23.37
C ASP A 874 22.53 -22.27 22.21
N ALA A 875 21.85 -21.21 21.75
CA ALA A 875 22.33 -20.32 20.68
C ALA A 875 23.34 -19.29 21.23
N PRO A 876 24.61 -19.26 20.76
CA PRO A 876 25.63 -18.34 21.24
C PRO A 876 25.51 -16.95 20.57
N SER A 877 24.39 -16.27 20.83
CA SER A 877 24.07 -14.93 20.31
C SER A 877 23.86 -13.95 21.46
N GLU A 878 24.92 -13.21 21.81
CA GLU A 878 24.86 -12.11 22.78
C GLU A 878 23.85 -11.05 22.32
N GLY A 879 22.92 -10.65 23.20
CA GLY A 879 22.01 -9.51 23.01
C GLY A 879 20.54 -9.84 22.71
N ILE A 880 20.20 -11.00 22.13
CA ILE A 880 18.81 -11.30 21.72
C ILE A 880 18.05 -12.02 22.85
N ASN A 881 17.29 -11.27 23.65
CA ASN A 881 16.47 -11.80 24.75
C ASN A 881 15.15 -12.49 24.30
N LYS A 882 14.89 -12.65 23.00
CA LYS A 882 13.65 -13.26 22.46
C LYS A 882 13.76 -14.80 22.45
N ARG A 883 13.05 -15.50 23.35
CA ARG A 883 13.29 -16.94 23.66
C ARG A 883 12.28 -17.95 23.10
N HIS A 884 11.00 -17.58 23.01
CA HIS A 884 9.91 -18.44 22.52
C HIS A 884 9.24 -17.79 21.32
N GLY A 885 8.89 -18.56 20.28
CA GLY A 885 8.22 -18.07 19.07
C GLY A 885 6.78 -18.56 18.88
N ARG A 886 6.00 -17.81 18.10
CA ARG A 886 4.71 -18.20 17.49
C ARG A 886 4.71 -17.83 16.00
N HIS A 887 3.80 -18.41 15.20
CA HIS A 887 3.64 -18.08 13.77
C HIS A 887 2.52 -17.06 13.51
N GLY A 888 1.38 -17.17 14.19
CA GLY A 888 0.31 -16.17 14.20
C GLY A 888 -0.67 -16.18 13.01
N ASP A 889 -0.33 -16.76 11.86
CA ASP A 889 -1.18 -16.78 10.65
C ASP A 889 -0.95 -18.04 9.79
N LEU A 890 -1.10 -19.22 10.38
CA LEU A 890 -0.92 -20.48 9.67
C LEU A 890 -2.19 -20.88 8.90
N LYS A 891 -2.09 -20.94 7.58
CA LYS A 891 -3.18 -21.21 6.62
C LYS A 891 -2.66 -21.91 5.35
N PRO A 892 -3.51 -22.52 4.51
CA PRO A 892 -3.05 -23.28 3.33
C PRO A 892 -2.31 -22.42 2.29
N GLU A 893 -2.63 -21.13 2.17
CA GLU A 893 -1.93 -20.18 1.30
C GLU A 893 -0.48 -19.94 1.75
N ASN A 894 -0.22 -19.98 3.06
CA ASN A 894 1.12 -19.81 3.64
C ASN A 894 1.92 -21.12 3.69
N ILE A 895 1.39 -22.23 3.16
CA ILE A 895 2.09 -23.52 3.02
C ILE A 895 2.41 -23.73 1.53
N LEU A 896 3.68 -23.54 1.17
CA LEU A 896 4.16 -23.62 -0.21
C LEU A 896 4.45 -25.07 -0.63
N ARG A 897 4.34 -25.38 -1.92
CA ARG A 897 4.64 -26.68 -2.49
C ARG A 897 5.82 -26.60 -3.47
N PHE A 898 6.89 -27.35 -3.17
CA PHE A 898 8.09 -27.45 -4.00
C PHE A 898 8.15 -28.80 -4.71
N VAL A 899 8.29 -28.79 -6.05
CA VAL A 899 8.26 -29.97 -6.91
C VAL A 899 9.61 -30.18 -7.59
N ASN A 900 10.06 -29.24 -8.42
CA ASN A 900 11.25 -29.41 -9.27
C ASN A 900 12.56 -29.05 -8.55
N GLY A 901 12.48 -28.43 -7.37
CA GLY A 901 13.60 -28.23 -6.43
C GLY A 901 13.40 -28.92 -5.07
N GLY A 902 12.40 -29.81 -4.96
CA GLY A 902 12.11 -30.56 -3.74
C GLY A 902 13.07 -31.74 -3.51
N ASP A 903 12.95 -32.38 -2.35
CA ASP A 903 13.69 -33.59 -2.00
C ASP A 903 13.32 -34.76 -2.93
N GLN A 904 14.16 -35.06 -3.94
CA GLN A 904 13.87 -36.11 -4.92
C GLN A 904 14.11 -37.55 -4.41
N ARG A 905 14.19 -37.77 -3.09
CA ARG A 905 14.14 -39.10 -2.48
C ARG A 905 12.78 -39.76 -2.71
N GLU A 906 12.77 -41.10 -2.67
CA GLU A 906 11.53 -41.88 -2.77
C GLU A 906 10.54 -41.45 -1.68
N GLY A 907 9.26 -41.29 -2.05
CA GLY A 907 8.20 -40.83 -1.14
C GLY A 907 7.81 -39.35 -1.22
N TYR A 908 8.44 -38.54 -2.11
CA TYR A 908 8.06 -37.14 -2.38
C TYR A 908 7.34 -36.92 -3.73
N LYS A 909 6.60 -37.93 -4.19
CA LYS A 909 5.87 -37.98 -5.47
C LYS A 909 5.02 -36.74 -5.81
N TYR A 910 4.49 -36.03 -4.81
CA TYR A 910 3.66 -34.83 -4.98
C TYR A 910 4.36 -33.54 -4.49
N GLY A 911 5.68 -33.57 -4.30
CA GLY A 911 6.50 -32.46 -3.82
C GLY A 911 6.72 -32.44 -2.30
N VAL A 912 7.31 -31.35 -1.80
CA VAL A 912 7.48 -31.03 -0.37
C VAL A 912 6.53 -29.88 -0.01
N LEU A 913 5.89 -29.95 1.16
CA LEU A 913 5.11 -28.83 1.72
C LEU A 913 5.92 -28.07 2.78
N THR A 914 5.97 -26.75 2.66
CA THR A 914 6.93 -25.88 3.37
C THR A 914 6.22 -24.65 3.94
N ILE A 915 6.28 -24.45 5.26
CA ILE A 915 5.70 -23.30 5.95
C ILE A 915 6.42 -22.01 5.55
N SER A 916 5.66 -20.94 5.32
CA SER A 916 6.14 -19.64 4.87
C SER A 916 5.41 -18.45 5.48
N ASP A 917 5.84 -17.25 5.10
CA ASP A 917 5.42 -15.93 5.55
C ASP A 917 5.42 -15.72 7.08
N PHE A 918 6.60 -15.38 7.58
CA PHE A 918 6.85 -15.08 8.99
C PHE A 918 6.46 -13.64 9.39
N GLY A 919 5.73 -12.89 8.55
CA GLY A 919 5.40 -11.48 8.79
C GLY A 919 4.56 -11.18 10.04
N LEU A 920 4.03 -12.21 10.71
CA LEU A 920 3.36 -12.14 12.03
C LEU A 920 4.00 -13.05 13.09
N ALA A 921 5.18 -13.61 12.78
CA ALA A 921 5.92 -14.47 13.69
C ALA A 921 6.60 -13.61 14.77
N ASP A 922 6.41 -14.01 16.03
CA ASP A 922 6.63 -13.12 17.15
C ASP A 922 7.32 -13.86 18.28
N PHE A 923 8.31 -13.19 18.89
CA PHE A 923 9.28 -13.81 19.78
C PHE A 923 9.53 -12.95 21.02
N HIS A 924 9.41 -13.54 22.22
CA HIS A 924 9.37 -12.81 23.51
C HIS A 924 10.38 -13.32 24.55
N ASP A 925 10.79 -12.46 25.50
CA ASP A 925 11.57 -12.84 26.68
C ASP A 925 10.72 -13.52 27.76
N THR A 926 11.34 -14.41 28.54
CA THR A 926 10.75 -15.10 29.70
C THR A 926 10.19 -14.19 30.80
N SER A 927 10.63 -12.92 30.87
CA SER A 927 10.04 -11.91 31.75
C SER A 927 8.62 -11.51 31.32
N SER A 928 8.32 -11.54 30.02
CA SER A 928 7.05 -11.14 29.40
C SER A 928 6.29 -12.34 28.84
N LYS A 929 5.71 -13.16 29.74
CA LYS A 929 4.86 -14.29 29.35
C LYS A 929 3.59 -13.85 28.61
N SER A 930 3.60 -14.00 27.29
CA SER A 930 2.42 -13.99 26.40
C SER A 930 1.44 -12.81 26.60
N GLN A 931 1.91 -11.57 26.37
CA GLN A 931 1.07 -10.37 26.54
C GLN A 931 1.23 -9.38 25.37
N ILE A 932 0.33 -9.47 24.39
CA ILE A 932 0.03 -8.42 23.41
C ILE A 932 -1.47 -8.19 23.45
N ASN A 933 -1.88 -6.93 23.63
CA ASN A 933 -3.28 -6.54 23.74
C ASN A 933 -3.94 -6.48 22.36
N THR A 934 -4.87 -7.41 22.10
CA THR A 934 -5.57 -7.58 20.82
C THR A 934 -6.43 -6.39 20.40
N ARG A 935 -6.71 -5.42 21.30
CA ARG A 935 -7.46 -4.20 20.98
C ARG A 935 -6.63 -3.07 20.38
N LEU A 936 -5.31 -3.05 20.63
CA LEU A 936 -4.43 -1.95 20.18
C LEU A 936 -3.82 -2.24 18.81
N ASN A 937 -3.40 -3.48 18.57
CA ASN A 937 -2.86 -3.91 17.27
C ASN A 937 -3.92 -4.74 16.53
N LYS A 938 -4.67 -4.12 15.61
CA LYS A 938 -5.49 -4.83 14.61
C LYS A 938 -4.56 -5.55 13.61
N VAL A 939 -4.03 -6.70 14.03
CA VAL A 939 -3.16 -7.54 13.19
C VAL A 939 -3.98 -8.14 12.04
N GLY A 940 -3.40 -8.15 10.83
CA GLY A 940 -4.01 -8.67 9.60
C GLY A 940 -4.09 -10.21 9.53
N VAL A 941 -4.76 -10.83 10.50
CA VAL A 941 -4.97 -12.28 10.60
C VAL A 941 -6.02 -12.76 9.59
N SER A 942 -5.77 -13.88 8.89
CA SER A 942 -6.80 -14.55 8.08
C SER A 942 -7.93 -15.12 8.96
N LEU A 943 -9.09 -14.48 8.89
CA LEU A 943 -10.17 -14.60 9.88
C LEU A 943 -10.81 -16.01 10.02
N THR A 944 -10.65 -16.89 9.03
CA THR A 944 -11.14 -18.28 9.01
C THR A 944 -10.39 -19.18 10.00
N TYR A 945 -9.05 -19.11 10.00
CA TYR A 945 -8.16 -20.02 10.72
C TYR A 945 -7.83 -19.56 12.15
N ARG A 946 -8.41 -18.43 12.59
CA ARG A 946 -8.15 -17.84 13.91
C ARG A 946 -8.70 -18.68 15.06
N ALA A 947 -7.99 -18.68 16.18
CA ALA A 947 -8.41 -19.39 17.39
C ALA A 947 -9.37 -18.53 18.25
N PRO A 948 -10.35 -19.15 18.97
CA PRO A 948 -11.41 -18.41 19.66
C PRO A 948 -10.95 -17.44 20.76
N GLU A 949 -9.74 -17.64 21.30
CA GLU A 949 -9.14 -16.73 22.26
C GLU A 949 -8.80 -15.35 21.67
N TYR A 950 -8.65 -15.21 20.34
CA TYR A 950 -8.36 -13.91 19.68
C TYR A 950 -9.43 -12.86 19.99
N ASP A 951 -10.70 -13.26 19.91
CA ASP A 951 -11.87 -12.41 20.06
C ASP A 951 -12.46 -12.43 21.49
N VAL A 952 -12.01 -13.37 22.34
CA VAL A 952 -12.59 -13.63 23.69
C VAL A 952 -11.60 -13.36 24.84
N HIS A 953 -10.29 -13.34 24.59
CA HIS A 953 -9.25 -13.12 25.60
C HIS A 953 -8.24 -12.07 25.12
N GLU A 954 -7.69 -11.29 26.04
CA GLU A 954 -6.69 -10.25 25.73
C GLU A 954 -5.29 -10.80 25.36
N LYS A 955 -5.11 -12.13 25.31
CA LYS A 955 -3.79 -12.78 25.33
C LYS A 955 -3.76 -14.04 24.46
N ILE A 956 -2.80 -14.09 23.54
CA ILE A 956 -2.57 -15.16 22.57
C ILE A 956 -1.25 -15.86 22.91
N ALA A 957 -1.15 -17.18 22.71
CA ALA A 957 0.06 -17.98 22.94
C ALA A 957 0.25 -19.06 21.87
N GLN A 958 1.28 -19.89 21.96
CA GLN A 958 1.64 -20.96 20.99
C GLN A 958 0.50 -21.96 20.69
N ASN A 959 -0.45 -22.12 21.60
CA ASN A 959 -1.65 -22.93 21.41
C ASN A 959 -2.61 -22.36 20.34
N TYR A 960 -2.45 -21.10 19.94
CA TYR A 960 -3.11 -20.50 18.79
C TYR A 960 -2.72 -21.21 17.49
N ASP A 961 -1.41 -21.32 17.23
CA ASP A 961 -0.90 -21.98 16.02
C ASP A 961 -1.35 -23.46 15.95
N ILE A 962 -1.52 -24.11 17.11
CA ILE A 962 -2.05 -25.47 17.22
C ILE A 962 -3.52 -25.56 16.75
N TRP A 963 -4.33 -24.52 16.98
CA TRP A 963 -5.70 -24.44 16.47
C TRP A 963 -5.72 -24.15 14.97
N SER A 964 -4.91 -23.19 14.49
CA SER A 964 -4.83 -22.88 13.06
C SER A 964 -4.35 -24.10 12.25
N LEU A 965 -3.33 -24.82 12.74
CA LEU A 965 -2.91 -26.11 12.18
C LEU A 965 -4.03 -27.16 12.25
N ALA A 966 -4.82 -27.20 13.32
CA ALA A 966 -5.95 -28.12 13.42
C ALA A 966 -6.98 -27.87 12.30
N CYS A 967 -7.34 -26.62 12.05
CA CYS A 967 -8.25 -26.23 10.96
C CYS A 967 -7.69 -26.65 9.59
N VAL A 968 -6.42 -26.35 9.30
CA VAL A 968 -5.73 -26.77 8.07
C VAL A 968 -5.72 -28.29 7.92
N LEU A 969 -5.48 -29.06 8.99
CA LEU A 969 -5.48 -30.53 8.94
C LEU A 969 -6.87 -31.15 8.72
N VAL A 970 -7.96 -30.51 9.18
CA VAL A 970 -9.33 -30.95 8.84
C VAL A 970 -9.58 -30.77 7.35
N GLU A 971 -9.23 -29.61 6.78
CA GLU A 971 -9.44 -29.33 5.35
C GLU A 971 -8.53 -30.19 4.46
N PHE A 972 -7.29 -30.45 4.87
CA PHE A 972 -6.37 -31.36 4.19
C PHE A 972 -6.93 -32.80 4.15
N LEU A 973 -7.54 -33.26 5.25
CA LEU A 973 -8.24 -34.56 5.31
C LEU A 973 -9.48 -34.60 4.41
N MET A 974 -10.29 -33.53 4.39
CA MET A 974 -11.47 -33.44 3.53
C MET A 974 -11.08 -33.43 2.04
N TRP A 975 -10.06 -32.67 1.66
CA TRP A 975 -9.50 -32.76 0.31
C TRP A 975 -8.96 -34.15 -0.01
N TYR A 976 -8.19 -34.77 0.90
CA TYR A 976 -7.55 -36.08 0.67
C TYR A 976 -8.57 -37.19 0.38
N LEU A 977 -9.69 -37.22 1.11
CA LEU A 977 -10.75 -38.23 0.96
C LEU A 977 -11.78 -37.83 -0.12
N LYS A 978 -12.26 -36.59 -0.10
CA LYS A 978 -13.49 -36.16 -0.78
C LYS A 978 -13.27 -35.18 -1.94
N GLY A 979 -12.23 -34.36 -1.85
CA GLY A 979 -11.79 -33.43 -2.91
C GLY A 979 -12.09 -31.96 -2.61
N TRP A 980 -11.71 -31.08 -3.55
CA TRP A 980 -11.82 -29.62 -3.40
C TRP A 980 -13.24 -29.13 -3.14
N ASP A 981 -14.23 -29.62 -3.90
CA ASP A 981 -15.62 -29.20 -3.81
C ASP A 981 -16.18 -29.36 -2.38
N GLU A 982 -15.72 -30.38 -1.66
CA GLU A 982 -16.15 -30.63 -0.27
C GLU A 982 -15.51 -29.66 0.73
N VAL A 983 -14.28 -29.20 0.49
CA VAL A 983 -13.65 -28.12 1.28
C VAL A 983 -14.44 -26.81 1.09
N GLN A 984 -14.85 -26.51 -0.15
CA GLN A 984 -15.73 -25.37 -0.42
C GLN A 984 -17.12 -25.53 0.24
N ASN A 985 -17.73 -26.72 0.16
CA ASN A 985 -19.01 -27.00 0.82
C ASN A 985 -18.91 -26.86 2.34
N PHE A 986 -17.79 -27.28 2.95
CA PHE A 986 -17.56 -27.12 4.37
C PHE A 986 -17.43 -25.64 4.76
N SER A 987 -16.66 -24.84 4.03
CA SER A 987 -16.58 -23.38 4.24
C SER A 987 -17.96 -22.71 4.09
N LYS A 988 -18.71 -23.01 3.02
CA LYS A 988 -20.09 -22.54 2.83
C LYS A 988 -21.01 -22.92 4.00
N ALA A 989 -20.91 -24.14 4.53
CA ALA A 989 -21.68 -24.59 5.68
C ALA A 989 -21.30 -23.86 6.99
N ARG A 990 -20.00 -23.58 7.21
CA ARG A 990 -19.54 -22.78 8.37
C ARG A 990 -20.03 -21.32 8.27
N ALA A 991 -20.06 -20.74 7.08
CA ALA A 991 -20.56 -19.39 6.85
C ALA A 991 -22.09 -19.28 7.02
N ALA A 992 -22.85 -20.24 6.48
CA ALA A 992 -24.31 -20.28 6.60
C ALA A 992 -24.80 -20.43 8.06
N GLU A 993 -24.01 -21.09 8.91
CA GLU A 993 -24.28 -21.23 10.35
C GLU A 993 -23.73 -20.06 11.20
N ASP A 994 -23.08 -19.07 10.59
CA ASP A 994 -22.43 -17.99 11.34
C ASP A 994 -23.45 -17.03 11.98
N ASN A 995 -23.29 -16.76 13.26
CA ASN A 995 -24.29 -16.02 14.05
C ASN A 995 -24.01 -14.51 14.17
N HIS A 996 -22.96 -13.99 13.54
CA HIS A 996 -22.68 -12.56 13.46
C HIS A 996 -23.75 -11.84 12.60
N PRO A 997 -24.22 -10.63 12.97
CA PRO A 997 -25.42 -10.03 12.37
C PRO A 997 -25.19 -9.41 10.98
N ASN A 998 -24.02 -8.82 10.72
CA ASN A 998 -23.79 -7.97 9.53
C ASN A 998 -22.94 -8.63 8.44
N ILE A 999 -22.07 -9.58 8.80
CA ILE A 999 -21.14 -10.28 7.91
C ILE A 999 -21.11 -11.74 8.36
N LYS A 1000 -21.14 -12.70 7.44
CA LYS A 1000 -21.05 -14.13 7.75
C LYS A 1000 -19.62 -14.63 7.58
N TRP A 1001 -19.03 -15.11 8.67
CA TRP A 1001 -17.67 -15.65 8.66
C TRP A 1001 -17.68 -17.18 8.62
N ASP A 1002 -16.79 -17.79 7.83
CA ASP A 1002 -16.65 -19.24 7.78
C ASP A 1002 -15.77 -19.80 8.92
N THR A 1003 -15.67 -19.09 10.04
CA THR A 1003 -14.97 -19.55 11.26
C THR A 1003 -15.47 -20.91 11.73
N PHE A 1004 -14.60 -21.67 12.41
CA PHE A 1004 -14.94 -22.97 13.00
C PHE A 1004 -15.83 -22.87 14.29
N PHE A 1005 -16.21 -21.65 14.70
CA PHE A 1005 -16.93 -21.37 15.94
C PHE A 1005 -17.81 -20.11 15.83
N ASN A 1006 -18.85 -20.05 16.67
CA ASN A 1006 -19.82 -18.97 16.83
C ASN A 1006 -19.64 -18.24 18.17
N TYR A 1007 -20.10 -16.98 18.25
CA TYR A 1007 -20.03 -16.16 19.46
C TYR A 1007 -21.31 -16.23 20.28
N VAL A 1008 -21.21 -16.54 21.57
CA VAL A 1008 -22.35 -16.58 22.48
C VAL A 1008 -22.13 -15.58 23.61
N GLN A 1009 -22.98 -14.55 23.67
CA GLN A 1009 -23.06 -13.66 24.82
C GLN A 1009 -23.69 -14.41 26.00
N ARG A 1010 -23.05 -14.37 27.18
CA ARG A 1010 -23.66 -14.83 28.42
C ARG A 1010 -24.59 -13.75 28.99
N GLY A 1011 -25.87 -14.09 29.11
CA GLY A 1011 -26.89 -13.23 29.71
C GLY A 1011 -26.59 -12.85 31.18
N ASP A 1012 -27.21 -11.75 31.61
CA ASP A 1012 -26.98 -11.00 32.87
C ASP A 1012 -26.29 -11.76 34.01
N GLY A 1013 -25.07 -11.33 34.34
CA GLY A 1013 -24.18 -12.02 35.28
C GLY A 1013 -23.10 -11.16 35.96
N GLY A 1014 -23.22 -9.83 35.93
CA GLY A 1014 -22.54 -8.97 36.92
C GLY A 1014 -21.00 -8.89 36.90
N ASN A 1015 -20.31 -9.10 35.76
CA ASN A 1015 -18.94 -8.62 35.58
C ASN A 1015 -18.62 -8.39 34.09
N ARG A 1016 -18.00 -7.25 33.72
CA ARG A 1016 -17.84 -6.86 32.29
C ARG A 1016 -16.76 -7.69 31.56
N ASP A 1017 -15.75 -8.16 32.26
CA ASP A 1017 -14.54 -8.74 31.66
C ASP A 1017 -14.68 -10.24 31.28
N GLN A 1018 -15.91 -10.78 31.27
CA GLN A 1018 -16.14 -12.24 31.12
C GLN A 1018 -17.47 -12.63 30.45
N GLN A 1019 -18.03 -11.76 29.58
CA GLN A 1019 -19.36 -11.96 28.99
C GLN A 1019 -19.40 -12.67 27.62
N CYS A 1020 -18.27 -12.85 26.94
CA CYS A 1020 -18.19 -13.59 25.67
C CYS A 1020 -17.78 -15.05 25.89
N ALA A 1021 -18.40 -15.97 25.16
CA ALA A 1021 -18.02 -17.37 25.06
C ALA A 1021 -18.02 -17.83 23.59
N ALA A 1022 -17.19 -18.83 23.27
CA ALA A 1022 -17.15 -19.44 21.94
C ALA A 1022 -17.82 -20.83 21.96
N GLN A 1023 -18.64 -21.11 20.95
CA GLN A 1023 -19.28 -22.41 20.73
C GLN A 1023 -18.84 -22.98 19.37
N ALA A 1024 -18.43 -24.24 19.32
CA ALA A 1024 -18.07 -24.88 18.03
C ALA A 1024 -19.30 -25.01 17.15
N LYS A 1025 -19.16 -24.77 15.84
CA LYS A 1025 -20.25 -24.87 14.87
C LYS A 1025 -20.67 -26.32 14.62
N GLN A 1026 -21.96 -26.56 14.43
CA GLN A 1026 -22.55 -27.88 14.14
C GLN A 1026 -22.08 -28.42 12.78
N SER A 1027 -21.82 -27.56 11.81
CA SER A 1027 -21.12 -27.86 10.55
C SER A 1027 -19.75 -28.49 10.79
N VAL A 1028 -18.99 -28.04 11.79
CA VAL A 1028 -17.71 -28.65 12.20
C VAL A 1028 -17.94 -30.01 12.86
N TYR A 1029 -18.96 -30.16 13.71
CA TYR A 1029 -19.34 -31.49 14.26
C TYR A 1029 -19.68 -32.49 13.15
N ASN A 1030 -20.44 -32.04 12.14
CA ASN A 1030 -20.83 -32.83 10.98
C ASN A 1030 -19.58 -33.23 10.17
N ALA A 1031 -18.70 -32.30 9.85
CA ALA A 1031 -17.43 -32.58 9.15
C ALA A 1031 -16.61 -33.69 9.83
N PHE A 1032 -16.49 -33.69 11.17
CA PHE A 1032 -15.82 -34.79 11.90
C PHE A 1032 -16.54 -36.13 11.74
N ARG A 1033 -17.88 -36.18 11.83
CA ARG A 1033 -18.65 -37.41 11.58
C ARG A 1033 -18.43 -37.90 10.14
N ASP A 1034 -18.55 -37.00 9.18
CA ASP A 1034 -18.52 -37.31 7.76
C ASP A 1034 -17.11 -37.75 7.30
N LEU A 1035 -16.05 -37.34 8.02
CA LEU A 1035 -14.68 -37.87 7.88
C LEU A 1035 -14.49 -39.26 8.51
N TYR A 1036 -15.20 -39.60 9.60
CA TYR A 1036 -15.17 -40.94 10.20
C TYR A 1036 -16.03 -41.96 9.43
N GLU A 1037 -17.02 -41.51 8.67
CA GLU A 1037 -18.01 -42.34 7.96
C GLU A 1037 -17.79 -42.39 6.42
N ASP A 1038 -16.74 -41.76 5.90
CA ASP A 1038 -16.38 -41.78 4.47
C ASP A 1038 -15.96 -43.18 3.98
N GLU A 1039 -16.34 -43.52 2.73
CA GLU A 1039 -16.04 -44.82 2.13
C GLU A 1039 -14.54 -45.06 1.87
N ASN A 1040 -13.74 -43.99 1.76
CA ASN A 1040 -12.30 -44.02 1.53
C ASN A 1040 -11.48 -43.91 2.85
N ALA A 1041 -12.14 -43.88 4.01
CA ALA A 1041 -11.47 -43.71 5.29
C ALA A 1041 -10.71 -44.98 5.72
N SER A 1042 -9.46 -44.79 6.17
CA SER A 1042 -8.55 -45.85 6.61
C SER A 1042 -8.14 -45.67 8.08
N ASP A 1043 -7.48 -46.66 8.69
CA ASP A 1043 -7.01 -46.54 10.07
C ASP A 1043 -6.04 -45.36 10.25
N PHE A 1044 -5.27 -45.00 9.22
CA PHE A 1044 -4.46 -43.76 9.15
C PHE A 1044 -5.33 -42.50 9.27
N SER A 1045 -6.33 -42.32 8.39
CA SER A 1045 -7.15 -41.10 8.43
C SER A 1045 -7.95 -41.03 9.74
N ASN A 1046 -8.50 -42.15 10.22
CA ASN A 1046 -9.23 -42.25 11.48
C ASN A 1046 -8.40 -41.83 12.70
N ASP A 1047 -7.14 -42.27 12.81
CA ASP A 1047 -6.28 -41.87 13.94
C ASP A 1047 -5.83 -40.38 13.84
N LEU A 1048 -5.66 -39.83 12.63
CA LEU A 1048 -5.37 -38.39 12.45
C LEU A 1048 -6.60 -37.52 12.76
N VAL A 1049 -7.79 -37.83 12.23
CA VAL A 1049 -9.07 -37.16 12.55
C VAL A 1049 -9.25 -37.09 14.07
N LYS A 1050 -9.03 -38.22 14.75
CA LYS A 1050 -9.09 -38.36 16.21
C LYS A 1050 -8.02 -37.56 16.95
N LEU A 1051 -6.79 -37.46 16.44
CA LEU A 1051 -5.76 -36.60 17.04
C LEU A 1051 -6.21 -35.12 16.99
N VAL A 1052 -6.67 -34.66 15.82
CA VAL A 1052 -7.14 -33.29 15.62
C VAL A 1052 -8.33 -32.98 16.54
N GLU A 1053 -9.37 -33.83 16.54
CA GLU A 1053 -10.60 -33.67 17.35
C GLU A 1053 -10.33 -33.64 18.88
N THR A 1054 -9.45 -34.53 19.35
CA THR A 1054 -9.28 -34.76 20.80
C THR A 1054 -8.12 -34.00 21.42
N LYS A 1055 -7.14 -33.52 20.62
CA LYS A 1055 -5.93 -32.86 21.12
C LYS A 1055 -5.64 -31.48 20.52
N MET A 1056 -6.17 -31.12 19.35
CA MET A 1056 -5.79 -29.88 18.66
C MET A 1056 -6.95 -28.87 18.58
N LEU A 1057 -8.09 -29.24 17.98
CA LEU A 1057 -9.24 -28.36 17.81
C LEU A 1057 -10.11 -28.26 19.08
N ARG A 1058 -9.53 -27.72 20.15
CA ARG A 1058 -10.20 -27.55 21.46
C ARG A 1058 -10.51 -26.08 21.72
N LEU A 1059 -11.78 -25.76 22.00
CA LEU A 1059 -12.23 -24.38 22.27
C LEU A 1059 -11.45 -23.74 23.44
N ASN A 1060 -11.21 -24.50 24.52
CA ASN A 1060 -10.34 -24.06 25.61
C ASN A 1060 -8.86 -24.22 25.20
N PRO A 1061 -8.06 -23.14 25.12
CA PRO A 1061 -6.66 -23.20 24.69
C PRO A 1061 -5.77 -24.04 25.61
N ASN A 1062 -6.13 -24.17 26.90
CA ASN A 1062 -5.42 -25.00 27.88
C ASN A 1062 -5.80 -26.49 27.80
N SER A 1063 -6.73 -26.85 26.90
CA SER A 1063 -7.07 -28.25 26.60
C SER A 1063 -6.39 -28.76 25.31
N ARG A 1064 -5.67 -27.90 24.59
CA ARG A 1064 -4.86 -28.27 23.42
C ARG A 1064 -3.54 -28.87 23.90
N ALA A 1065 -3.05 -29.88 23.19
CA ALA A 1065 -1.71 -30.41 23.42
C ALA A 1065 -0.63 -29.44 22.91
N SER A 1066 0.56 -29.51 23.49
CA SER A 1066 1.73 -28.78 22.99
C SER A 1066 2.22 -29.35 21.65
N CYS A 1067 2.96 -28.56 20.86
CA CYS A 1067 3.49 -29.04 19.58
C CYS A 1067 4.33 -30.31 19.74
N THR A 1068 5.17 -30.40 20.78
CA THR A 1068 6.01 -31.57 21.04
C THR A 1068 5.23 -32.83 21.39
N GLU A 1069 4.09 -32.71 22.08
CA GLU A 1069 3.15 -33.83 22.29
C GLU A 1069 2.45 -34.23 20.99
N ILE A 1070 2.05 -33.27 20.16
CA ILE A 1070 1.40 -33.52 18.87
C ILE A 1070 2.35 -34.21 17.91
N TYR A 1071 3.61 -33.76 17.84
CA TYR A 1071 4.69 -34.44 17.11
C TYR A 1071 4.89 -35.87 17.63
N ALA A 1072 5.00 -36.06 18.95
CA ALA A 1072 5.21 -37.38 19.54
C ALA A 1072 4.06 -38.37 19.30
N GLU A 1073 2.80 -37.91 19.26
CA GLU A 1073 1.65 -38.76 18.89
C GLU A 1073 1.57 -38.98 17.37
N PHE A 1074 1.73 -37.92 16.56
CA PHE A 1074 1.63 -38.02 15.10
C PHE A 1074 2.78 -38.83 14.48
N LYS A 1075 3.98 -38.80 15.08
CA LYS A 1075 5.10 -39.66 14.66
C LYS A 1075 4.74 -41.16 14.72
N LYS A 1076 3.88 -41.58 15.66
CA LYS A 1076 3.38 -42.97 15.74
C LYS A 1076 2.42 -43.30 14.60
N ILE A 1077 1.61 -42.33 14.17
CA ILE A 1077 0.70 -42.44 13.02
C ILE A 1077 1.52 -42.52 11.73
N TYR A 1078 2.56 -41.69 11.59
CA TYR A 1078 3.53 -41.77 10.51
C TYR A 1078 4.24 -43.13 10.46
N ASP A 1079 4.80 -43.60 11.57
CA ASP A 1079 5.54 -44.87 11.62
C ASP A 1079 4.65 -46.08 11.32
N ALA A 1080 3.36 -46.04 11.65
CA ALA A 1080 2.38 -47.05 11.25
C ALA A 1080 2.05 -46.99 9.73
N CYS A 1081 2.01 -45.79 9.14
CA CYS A 1081 1.78 -45.57 7.70
C CYS A 1081 2.96 -46.06 6.84
N GLU A 1082 4.19 -45.86 7.31
CA GLU A 1082 5.39 -46.43 6.68
C GLU A 1082 5.42 -47.95 6.81
N ALA A 1083 5.03 -48.50 7.96
CA ALA A 1083 5.17 -49.93 8.26
C ALA A 1083 4.08 -50.84 7.66
N ASP A 1084 2.85 -50.37 7.45
CA ASP A 1084 1.73 -51.21 6.98
C ASP A 1084 0.84 -50.52 5.92
N SER A 1085 0.87 -51.02 4.68
CA SER A 1085 -0.02 -50.57 3.61
C SER A 1085 -1.52 -50.78 3.93
N ASN A 1086 -1.88 -51.71 4.81
CA ASN A 1086 -3.26 -51.89 5.25
C ASN A 1086 -3.70 -50.78 6.21
N TYR A 1087 -2.80 -50.18 6.99
CA TYR A 1087 -3.08 -49.01 7.81
C TYR A 1087 -3.32 -47.76 6.94
N CYS A 1088 -2.62 -47.66 5.81
CA CYS A 1088 -2.79 -46.59 4.81
C CYS A 1088 -4.17 -46.60 4.14
N LEU A 1089 -4.68 -47.79 3.78
CA LEU A 1089 -5.80 -47.96 2.84
C LEU A 1089 -7.04 -48.67 3.42
N GLY A 1090 -6.89 -49.42 4.51
CA GLY A 1090 -7.95 -50.23 5.11
C GLY A 1090 -8.41 -49.69 6.46
N MET A 1091 -9.66 -49.97 6.82
CA MET A 1091 -10.23 -49.70 8.14
C MET A 1091 -10.37 -51.01 8.93
N THR A 1092 -9.38 -51.36 9.76
CA THR A 1092 -9.47 -52.52 10.66
C THR A 1092 -10.11 -52.14 11.99
N LYS A 1093 -9.98 -50.88 12.41
CA LYS A 1093 -10.53 -50.31 13.64
C LYS A 1093 -11.90 -49.70 13.35
N ARG A 1094 -12.99 -50.40 13.69
CA ARG A 1094 -14.32 -49.77 13.63
C ARG A 1094 -14.35 -48.49 14.49
N PRO A 1095 -14.76 -47.33 13.95
CA PRO A 1095 -14.85 -46.10 14.73
C PRO A 1095 -15.81 -46.28 15.90
N ARG A 1096 -15.48 -45.70 17.06
CA ARG A 1096 -16.40 -45.65 18.19
C ARG A 1096 -17.54 -44.70 17.81
N ARG A 1097 -18.72 -45.24 17.48
CA ARG A 1097 -19.95 -44.44 17.36
C ARG A 1097 -20.02 -43.46 18.54
N ARG A 1098 -20.00 -42.15 18.23
CA ARG A 1098 -20.35 -41.11 19.21
C ARG A 1098 -21.73 -41.47 19.77
N ARG A 1099 -21.89 -41.32 21.09
CA ARG A 1099 -23.22 -41.10 21.66
C ARG A 1099 -23.47 -39.61 21.54
N ASP A 1100 -24.70 -39.23 21.25
CA ASP A 1100 -25.09 -37.82 21.16
C ASP A 1100 -25.00 -37.16 22.54
N THR A 1101 -23.85 -36.54 22.82
CA THR A 1101 -23.66 -35.67 23.98
C THR A 1101 -24.11 -34.27 23.61
N GLY A 1102 -25.43 -34.08 23.54
CA GLY A 1102 -26.02 -32.74 23.58
C GLY A 1102 -25.75 -32.11 24.96
N GLY A 1103 -25.31 -30.85 24.96
CA GLY A 1103 -24.88 -30.11 26.15
C GLY A 1103 -23.93 -28.98 25.78
#